data_AF-A0A925UER3-F1
#
_entry.id   AF-A0A925UER3-F1
#
_cell.length_a   1.000
_cell.length_b   1.000
_cell.length_c   1.000
_cell.angle_alpha   90.00
_cell.angle_beta   90.00
_cell.angle_gamma   90.00
#
_symmetry.space_group_name_H-M   'P 1'
#
loop_
_entity.id
_entity.type
_entity.pdbx_description
1 polymer ?
#
loop_
_entity_poly.entity_id
_entity_poly.type
_entity_poly.pdbx_seq_one_letter_code
_entity_poly.pdbx_strand_id
1 'polypeptide(L)'
;MAAPATGAMAFLKRLRNKPEAKKSDDGREATGARATAGAQQMKMLRRLPKILRFIPGTAQDVRAYFLTLQYWLAGSQENIANMVHFLVDRYAQGTRKNLRGIAKTHEPVEYPEIGVYHPKMAHASAVGKMAREVAALPTFATTGKRGTVGLLLMRSYVLAGNADHYNGVITALEARGLRVIPAFATGLDQRPAIDAFFYEGGRPSIDALVSLTGFSLVGGPAYNDAKAAEDILAKLDVPYLAVHPVEFQTLDQWGGSQRGLLPVESTIMVAIPELDGATGSMVFGGRGSAQHIACTGCAHACKFENISGSHDMHTCIERADTLAARVGKLVDLRRSQRADRKVAAVVFNFPPNAGATGTAAFLSVFESLFNVMKAMQREGYTIEVPANVDDLRERIITGNAARFGAMANVHTRISADDHVRREKHLKEIEAQWGPAPGKQQSDGSSIFVLGERFGNVFVGIQPAFGYEGDPMRLLFEKGFAPTHAFSAFYRWLREDFGANAVLHFGTHGALEFMPGKQSGMSATCWPDRLIGDLPNLYLYASNNPSEGTIAKRRAAATLISYLTPPVAQAGLYKGLVDLKDMLERYRGLEPEAQAERDELSVMIQAQAAELDLAVADPLWGTDSEARVAKLNDDVLEVEYTLIP
;
A
#
# COMPACT_ATOMS: atom_id res chain seq x y z
N MET A 1 38.82 34.52 43.48
CA MET A 1 39.42 33.18 43.65
C MET A 1 38.32 32.21 44.02
N ALA A 2 37.89 31.36 43.07
CA ALA A 2 36.85 30.37 43.31
C ALA A 2 37.44 29.18 44.06
N ALA A 3 36.80 28.77 45.16
CA ALA A 3 37.20 27.58 45.90
C ALA A 3 37.19 26.33 44.99
N PRO A 4 38.14 25.40 45.14
CA PRO A 4 38.20 24.19 44.32
C PRO A 4 36.95 23.33 44.55
N ALA A 5 36.39 22.77 43.48
CA ALA A 5 35.25 21.85 43.56
C ALA A 5 35.67 20.58 44.32
N THR A 6 35.21 20.42 45.55
CA THR A 6 35.42 19.21 46.36
C THR A 6 34.30 18.20 46.16
N GLY A 7 34.65 16.91 46.11
CA GLY A 7 33.71 15.79 46.08
C GLY A 7 33.23 15.36 44.68
N ALA A 8 32.05 14.73 44.62
CA ALA A 8 31.48 14.02 43.47
C ALA A 8 31.45 14.83 42.14
N MET A 9 31.46 16.15 42.21
CA MET A 9 31.57 17.05 41.04
C MET A 9 32.93 16.95 40.33
N ALA A 10 34.03 16.77 41.06
CA ALA A 10 35.37 16.55 40.48
C ALA A 10 35.48 15.16 39.83
N PHE A 11 34.79 14.16 40.39
CA PHE A 11 34.69 12.81 39.82
C PHE A 11 33.87 12.79 38.52
N LEU A 12 32.75 13.51 38.47
CA LEU A 12 31.94 13.70 37.25
C LEU A 12 32.73 14.47 36.16
N LYS A 13 33.57 15.44 36.54
CA LYS A 13 34.44 16.17 35.58
C LYS A 13 35.52 15.26 34.99
N ARG A 14 36.10 14.35 35.78
CA ARG A 14 37.08 13.34 35.32
C ARG A 14 36.48 12.30 34.37
N LEU A 15 35.22 11.90 34.58
CA LEU A 15 34.50 10.99 33.68
C LEU A 15 34.08 11.63 32.33
N ARG A 16 34.13 12.96 32.23
CA ARG A 16 33.74 13.73 31.03
C ARG A 16 34.89 14.02 30.06
N ASN A 17 36.14 13.66 30.40
CA ASN A 17 37.28 13.85 29.51
C ASN A 17 37.29 12.79 28.40
N LYS A 18 37.25 13.27 27.15
CA LYS A 18 37.42 12.47 25.92
C LYS A 18 38.77 11.71 25.96
N PRO A 19 38.87 10.47 25.46
CA PRO A 19 40.17 9.91 25.13
C PRO A 19 40.75 10.68 23.92
N GLU A 20 42.02 11.05 24.00
CA GLU A 20 42.78 11.58 22.87
C GLU A 20 42.76 10.59 21.69
N ALA A 21 42.62 11.13 20.49
CA ALA A 21 42.68 10.36 19.26
C ALA A 21 44.12 9.86 19.05
N LYS A 22 44.36 8.57 19.30
CA LYS A 22 45.51 7.88 18.71
C LYS A 22 45.26 7.72 17.22
N LYS A 23 46.02 8.44 16.40
CA LYS A 23 46.20 8.13 14.98
C LYS A 23 46.94 6.78 14.89
N SER A 24 46.37 5.83 14.16
CA SER A 24 47.10 4.67 13.65
C SER A 24 47.67 5.01 12.27
N ASP A 25 48.86 4.51 11.98
CA ASP A 25 49.71 4.93 10.86
C ASP A 25 49.40 4.22 9.52
N ASP A 26 48.25 3.54 9.39
CA ASP A 26 47.86 2.91 8.13
C ASP A 26 46.37 3.11 7.87
N GLY A 27 46.07 3.84 6.79
CA GLY A 27 44.73 4.32 6.40
C GLY A 27 43.77 3.24 5.90
N ARG A 28 43.36 2.30 6.77
CA ARG A 28 42.21 1.40 6.52
C ARG A 28 41.25 1.44 7.70
N GLU A 29 39.99 1.80 7.42
CA GLU A 29 38.91 1.80 8.42
C GLU A 29 38.55 0.38 8.86
N ALA A 30 38.66 0.11 10.15
CA ALA A 30 38.14 -1.10 10.78
C ALA A 30 36.63 -0.95 11.02
N THR A 31 35.85 -1.86 10.45
CA THR A 31 34.40 -2.00 10.62
C THR A 31 34.05 -2.54 12.01
N GLY A 32 34.01 -1.65 13.00
CA GLY A 32 33.47 -1.93 14.34
C GLY A 32 32.52 -0.81 14.75
N ALA A 33 31.26 -1.14 15.01
CA ALA A 33 30.19 -0.21 15.36
C ALA A 33 30.60 0.76 16.48
N ARG A 34 30.88 2.03 16.15
CA ARG A 34 31.09 3.09 17.14
C ARG A 34 29.75 3.43 17.78
N ALA A 35 29.60 3.14 19.06
CA ALA A 35 28.42 3.51 19.84
C ALA A 35 28.18 5.04 19.77
N THR A 36 26.97 5.46 19.43
CA THR A 36 26.57 6.86 19.31
C THR A 36 26.68 7.58 20.67
N ALA A 37 26.80 8.92 20.65
CA ALA A 37 26.89 9.74 21.87
C ALA A 37 25.71 9.50 22.84
N GLY A 38 24.51 9.22 22.30
CA GLY A 38 23.33 8.85 23.08
C GLY A 38 23.46 7.51 23.82
N ALA A 39 24.03 6.48 23.17
CA ALA A 39 24.26 5.18 23.80
C ALA A 39 25.27 5.28 24.97
N GLN A 40 26.28 6.14 24.83
CA GLN A 40 27.24 6.42 25.90
C GLN A 40 26.60 7.18 27.07
N GLN A 41 25.74 8.18 26.79
CA GLN A 41 24.97 8.90 27.81
C GLN A 41 24.01 7.96 28.56
N MET A 42 23.31 7.05 27.87
CA MET A 42 22.43 6.07 28.50
C MET A 42 23.19 5.07 29.38
N LYS A 43 24.38 4.62 28.94
CA LYS A 43 25.24 3.74 29.75
C LYS A 43 25.72 4.43 31.03
N MET A 44 26.03 5.73 30.94
CA MET A 44 26.39 6.55 32.10
C MET A 44 25.17 6.73 33.03
N LEU A 45 24.00 7.04 32.48
CA LEU A 45 22.74 7.20 33.21
C LEU A 45 22.34 5.93 33.98
N ARG A 46 22.58 4.74 33.41
CA ARG A 46 22.34 3.43 34.06
C ARG A 46 23.34 3.09 35.18
N ARG A 47 24.59 3.56 35.07
CA ARG A 47 25.68 3.23 36.02
C ARG A 47 25.74 4.19 37.21
N LEU A 48 25.46 5.47 37.02
CA LEU A 48 25.59 6.49 38.07
C LEU A 48 24.76 6.19 39.33
N PRO A 49 23.47 5.79 39.25
CA PRO A 49 22.69 5.47 40.45
C PRO A 49 23.23 4.31 41.29
N LYS A 50 23.85 3.32 40.64
CA LYS A 50 24.44 2.15 41.32
C LYS A 50 25.64 2.55 42.18
N ILE A 51 26.43 3.52 41.70
CA ILE A 51 27.59 4.07 42.42
C ILE A 51 27.11 4.99 43.56
N LEU A 52 26.15 5.88 43.26
CA LEU A 52 25.64 6.85 44.23
C LEU A 52 24.88 6.19 45.39
N ARG A 53 24.41 4.94 45.26
CA ARG A 53 23.74 4.19 46.34
C ARG A 53 24.54 4.14 47.64
N PHE A 54 25.87 4.15 47.57
CA PHE A 54 26.75 4.03 48.73
C PHE A 54 27.18 5.37 49.34
N ILE A 55 26.76 6.51 48.76
CA ILE A 55 27.18 7.85 49.21
C ILE A 55 26.02 8.53 49.96
N PRO A 56 26.12 8.78 51.27
CA PRO A 56 25.05 9.42 52.05
C PRO A 56 24.93 10.92 51.74
N GLY A 57 23.85 11.55 52.24
CA GLY A 57 23.61 12.99 52.09
C GLY A 57 22.99 13.39 50.75
N THR A 58 23.33 14.59 50.26
CA THR A 58 22.76 15.20 49.03
C THR A 58 22.98 14.37 47.76
N ALA A 59 23.97 13.47 47.76
CA ALA A 59 24.20 12.51 46.69
C ALA A 59 23.00 11.55 46.46
N GLN A 60 22.18 11.30 47.49
CA GLN A 60 20.98 10.47 47.34
C GLN A 60 19.86 11.17 46.57
N ASP A 61 19.79 12.50 46.58
CA ASP A 61 18.82 13.23 45.76
C ASP A 61 19.23 13.27 44.29
N VAL A 62 20.54 13.36 44.02
CA VAL A 62 21.08 13.17 42.67
C VAL A 62 20.81 11.75 42.18
N ARG A 63 20.97 10.73 43.03
CA ARG A 63 20.59 9.35 42.72
C ARG A 63 19.10 9.25 42.40
N ALA A 64 18.24 9.85 43.23
CA ALA A 64 16.81 9.83 43.03
C ALA A 64 16.42 10.48 41.70
N TYR A 65 17.02 11.61 41.35
CA TYR A 65 16.82 12.26 40.05
C TYR A 65 17.18 11.33 38.89
N PHE A 66 18.33 10.66 38.93
CA PHE A 66 18.72 9.72 37.88
C PHE A 66 17.84 8.46 37.84
N LEU A 67 17.34 7.97 38.97
CA LEU A 67 16.36 6.88 38.99
C LEU A 67 15.03 7.31 38.37
N THR A 68 14.53 8.50 38.71
CA THR A 68 13.35 9.10 38.07
C THR A 68 13.53 9.22 36.56
N LEU A 69 14.69 9.69 36.09
CA LEU A 69 15.01 9.71 34.67
C LEU A 69 15.03 8.31 34.05
N GLN A 70 15.56 7.29 34.75
CA GLN A 70 15.53 5.91 34.26
C GLN A 70 14.11 5.37 34.13
N TYR A 71 13.24 5.57 35.12
CA TYR A 71 11.84 5.17 35.01
C TYR A 71 11.15 5.88 33.84
N TRP A 72 11.35 7.20 33.75
CA TRP A 72 10.75 8.03 32.71
C TRP A 72 11.19 7.59 31.31
N LEU A 73 12.50 7.40 31.10
CA LEU A 73 13.06 6.98 29.81
C LEU A 73 12.71 5.53 29.45
N ALA A 74 12.45 4.67 30.43
CA ALA A 74 11.96 3.32 30.18
C ALA A 74 10.51 3.34 29.67
N GLY A 75 9.69 4.29 30.13
CA GLY A 75 8.41 4.67 29.50
C GLY A 75 7.29 3.62 29.56
N SER A 76 7.45 2.55 30.33
CA SER A 76 6.40 1.53 30.52
C SER A 76 5.44 1.91 31.64
N GLN A 77 4.22 1.37 31.59
CA GLN A 77 3.22 1.55 32.67
C GLN A 77 3.79 1.16 34.04
N GLU A 78 4.51 0.03 34.12
CA GLU A 78 5.15 -0.44 35.35
C GLU A 78 6.22 0.53 35.85
N ASN A 79 7.06 1.07 34.96
CA ASN A 79 8.09 2.03 35.35
C ASN A 79 7.49 3.36 35.81
N ILE A 80 6.41 3.83 35.17
CA ILE A 80 5.72 5.05 35.61
C ILE A 80 5.08 4.84 36.99
N ALA A 81 4.45 3.69 37.25
CA ALA A 81 3.92 3.36 38.57
C ALA A 81 5.05 3.28 39.62
N ASN A 82 6.16 2.60 39.31
CA ASN A 82 7.32 2.48 40.19
C ASN A 82 7.98 3.84 40.46
N MET A 83 8.01 4.73 39.47
CA MET A 83 8.47 6.11 39.62
C MET A 83 7.63 6.86 40.66
N VAL A 84 6.30 6.79 40.54
CA VAL A 84 5.38 7.45 41.47
C VAL A 84 5.53 6.86 42.87
N HIS A 85 5.56 5.54 43.02
CA HIS A 85 5.81 4.89 44.31
C HIS A 85 7.14 5.33 44.93
N PHE A 86 8.21 5.35 44.14
CA PHE A 86 9.54 5.77 44.56
C PHE A 86 9.55 7.23 45.03
N LEU A 87 8.93 8.14 44.28
CA LEU A 87 8.87 9.56 44.61
C LEU A 87 7.99 9.82 45.84
N VAL A 88 6.85 9.15 45.97
CA VAL A 88 5.96 9.27 47.14
C VAL A 88 6.67 8.76 48.40
N ASP A 89 7.26 7.57 48.35
CA ASP A 89 7.97 6.97 49.48
C ASP A 89 9.12 7.85 49.97
N ARG A 90 9.84 8.48 49.03
CA ARG A 90 10.99 9.33 49.36
C ARG A 90 10.61 10.75 49.78
N TYR A 91 9.65 11.39 49.10
CA TYR A 91 9.43 12.83 49.18
C TYR A 91 8.08 13.26 49.76
N ALA A 92 7.11 12.36 50.00
CA ALA A 92 5.82 12.78 50.57
C ALA A 92 6.01 13.41 51.96
N GLN A 93 5.49 14.61 52.20
CA GLN A 93 5.64 15.34 53.47
C GLN A 93 4.31 15.93 53.94
N GLY A 94 4.30 16.53 55.13
CA GLY A 94 3.10 17.15 55.72
C GLY A 94 1.95 16.14 55.86
N THR A 95 0.76 16.53 55.41
CA THR A 95 -0.45 15.71 55.43
C THR A 95 -0.36 14.43 54.59
N ARG A 96 0.62 14.33 53.67
CA ARG A 96 0.85 13.15 52.82
C ARG A 96 1.96 12.23 53.35
N LYS A 97 2.60 12.55 54.47
CA LYS A 97 3.72 11.76 55.02
C LYS A 97 3.31 10.32 55.35
N ASN A 98 2.04 10.11 55.72
CA ASN A 98 1.45 8.80 55.96
C ASN A 98 1.42 7.89 54.72
N LEU A 99 1.59 8.44 53.51
CA LEU A 99 1.64 7.65 52.26
C LEU A 99 2.97 6.92 52.05
N ARG A 100 4.02 7.28 52.80
CA ARG A 100 5.31 6.58 52.74
C ARG A 100 5.18 5.16 53.28
N GLY A 101 5.92 4.22 52.70
CA GLY A 101 5.93 2.82 53.11
C GLY A 101 4.65 2.02 52.80
N ILE A 102 3.61 2.63 52.23
CA ILE A 102 2.38 1.94 51.84
C ILE A 102 2.62 1.05 50.61
N ALA A 103 3.22 1.60 49.57
CA ALA A 103 3.52 0.90 48.34
C ALA A 103 4.99 0.46 48.32
N LYS A 104 5.23 -0.77 47.87
CA LYS A 104 6.60 -1.27 47.70
C LYS A 104 7.28 -0.52 46.55
N THR A 105 8.49 -0.05 46.79
CA THR A 105 9.33 0.56 45.75
C THR A 105 10.15 -0.50 45.03
N HIS A 106 10.17 -0.44 43.71
CA HIS A 106 10.89 -1.36 42.83
C HIS A 106 11.82 -0.57 41.93
N GLU A 107 13.03 -1.07 41.69
CA GLU A 107 13.99 -0.44 40.76
C GLU A 107 13.45 -0.42 39.31
N PRO A 108 13.97 0.45 38.42
CA PRO A 108 13.53 0.52 37.04
C PRO A 108 13.65 -0.82 36.30
N VAL A 109 12.59 -1.21 35.60
CA VAL A 109 12.52 -2.42 34.78
C VAL A 109 13.06 -2.13 33.39
N GLU A 110 14.06 -2.91 32.94
CA GLU A 110 14.64 -2.79 31.61
C GLU A 110 13.93 -3.71 30.60
N TYR A 111 13.38 -3.12 29.55
CA TYR A 111 12.77 -3.86 28.43
C TYR A 111 13.72 -3.96 27.24
N PRO A 112 13.61 -5.00 26.40
CA PRO A 112 14.41 -5.12 25.18
C PRO A 112 14.30 -3.88 24.27
N GLU A 113 15.40 -3.47 23.65
CA GLU A 113 15.41 -2.40 22.64
C GLU A 113 15.05 -2.93 21.24
N ILE A 114 15.41 -4.19 20.98
CA ILE A 114 15.02 -5.01 19.84
C ILE A 114 14.50 -6.32 20.43
N GLY A 115 13.35 -6.77 19.97
CA GLY A 115 12.70 -7.93 20.58
C GLY A 115 11.46 -8.38 19.85
N VAL A 116 10.82 -9.38 20.44
CA VAL A 116 9.54 -9.93 20.02
C VAL A 116 8.46 -9.71 21.08
N TYR A 117 7.21 -9.63 20.65
CA TYR A 117 6.04 -9.41 21.50
C TYR A 117 5.00 -10.50 21.29
N HIS A 118 4.30 -10.86 22.37
CA HIS A 118 3.07 -11.65 22.24
C HIS A 118 2.10 -11.37 23.40
N PRO A 119 0.78 -11.19 23.17
CA PRO A 119 -0.19 -10.95 24.26
C PRO A 119 -0.21 -12.07 25.30
N LYS A 120 -0.04 -13.32 24.83
CA LYS A 120 0.04 -14.53 25.67
C LYS A 120 1.48 -14.94 26.03
N MET A 121 2.45 -14.02 25.94
CA MET A 121 3.82 -14.28 26.39
C MET A 121 3.83 -14.69 27.87
N ALA A 122 4.46 -15.83 28.16
CA ALA A 122 4.60 -16.40 29.50
C ALA A 122 6.00 -17.03 29.74
N HIS A 123 6.94 -16.85 28.81
CA HIS A 123 8.27 -17.43 28.91
C HIS A 123 9.09 -16.80 30.05
N ALA A 124 9.91 -17.59 30.74
CA ALA A 124 10.66 -17.13 31.91
C ALA A 124 11.68 -16.02 31.61
N SER A 125 12.19 -15.95 30.37
CA SER A 125 13.11 -14.88 29.93
C SER A 125 12.41 -13.59 29.48
N ALA A 126 11.07 -13.56 29.45
CA ALA A 126 10.32 -12.40 29.03
C ALA A 126 10.25 -11.34 30.13
N VAL A 127 10.24 -10.07 29.73
CA VAL A 127 9.97 -8.92 30.60
C VAL A 127 8.61 -8.35 30.19
N GLY A 128 7.62 -8.53 31.06
CA GLY A 128 6.22 -8.28 30.71
C GLY A 128 5.76 -9.17 29.56
N LYS A 129 5.41 -8.57 28.42
CA LYS A 129 4.97 -9.29 27.21
C LYS A 129 6.01 -9.30 26.08
N MET A 130 7.25 -8.93 26.40
CA MET A 130 8.36 -8.79 25.46
C MET A 130 9.50 -9.76 25.76
N ALA A 131 10.18 -10.25 24.74
CA ALA A 131 11.37 -11.09 24.87
C ALA A 131 12.44 -10.70 23.84
N ARG A 132 13.70 -11.10 24.09
CA ARG A 132 14.83 -10.86 23.18
C ARG A 132 14.94 -11.90 22.06
N GLU A 133 14.30 -13.05 22.22
CA GLU A 133 14.49 -14.23 21.37
C GLU A 133 13.15 -14.76 20.88
N VAL A 134 13.11 -15.21 19.64
CA VAL A 134 11.92 -15.83 19.01
C VAL A 134 11.48 -17.09 19.74
N ALA A 135 12.42 -17.82 20.36
CA ALA A 135 12.14 -19.04 21.13
C ALA A 135 11.22 -18.81 22.34
N ALA A 136 11.11 -17.56 22.82
CA ALA A 136 10.20 -17.21 23.89
C ALA A 136 8.74 -17.07 23.44
N LEU A 137 8.48 -16.92 22.13
CA LEU A 137 7.12 -16.83 21.60
C LEU A 137 6.35 -18.12 21.92
N PRO A 138 5.06 -18.02 22.28
CA PRO A 138 4.27 -19.18 22.62
C PRO A 138 4.00 -20.07 21.41
N THR A 139 3.73 -21.35 21.67
CA THR A 139 3.82 -22.37 20.63
C THR A 139 2.55 -22.63 19.80
N PHE A 140 1.54 -21.76 19.90
CA PHE A 140 0.17 -22.02 19.42
C PHE A 140 0.06 -22.45 17.94
N ALA A 141 0.88 -21.88 17.06
CA ALA A 141 0.91 -22.17 15.61
C ALA A 141 2.33 -22.52 15.12
N THR A 142 3.11 -23.25 15.91
CA THR A 142 4.58 -23.41 15.71
C THR A 142 5.03 -24.31 14.58
N THR A 143 4.16 -25.12 13.99
CA THR A 143 4.62 -26.04 12.94
C THR A 143 4.96 -25.31 11.63
N GLY A 144 4.50 -24.06 11.44
CA GLY A 144 4.72 -23.31 10.20
C GLY A 144 4.17 -24.02 8.96
N LYS A 145 3.25 -24.99 9.14
CA LYS A 145 2.74 -25.84 8.05
C LYS A 145 2.13 -25.02 6.92
N ARG A 146 1.34 -24.00 7.27
CA ARG A 146 0.82 -23.04 6.29
C ARG A 146 1.86 -22.02 5.86
N GLY A 147 2.62 -21.46 6.82
CA GLY A 147 3.74 -20.55 6.58
C GLY A 147 4.01 -19.64 7.77
N THR A 148 5.01 -18.76 7.64
CA THR A 148 5.48 -17.84 8.68
C THR A 148 5.33 -16.39 8.24
N VAL A 149 4.81 -15.52 9.11
CA VAL A 149 4.61 -14.10 8.86
C VAL A 149 5.44 -13.29 9.86
N GLY A 150 6.28 -12.39 9.35
CA GLY A 150 6.93 -11.37 10.17
C GLY A 150 6.00 -10.18 10.35
N LEU A 151 5.76 -9.74 11.59
CA LEU A 151 5.05 -8.49 11.87
C LEU A 151 6.00 -7.46 12.45
N LEU A 152 5.92 -6.22 11.98
CA LEU A 152 6.65 -5.10 12.56
C LEU A 152 5.70 -4.24 13.40
N LEU A 153 6.08 -4.04 14.67
CA LEU A 153 5.30 -3.30 15.67
C LEU A 153 6.07 -2.07 16.16
N MET A 154 5.32 -1.06 16.61
CA MET A 154 5.95 0.02 17.37
C MET A 154 6.16 -0.38 18.83
N ARG A 155 7.41 -0.30 19.27
CA ARG A 155 7.81 -0.56 20.66
C ARG A 155 7.08 0.35 21.67
N SER A 156 6.74 1.58 21.29
CA SER A 156 6.03 2.54 22.15
C SER A 156 4.67 2.03 22.60
N TYR A 157 3.85 1.49 21.68
CA TYR A 157 2.53 0.92 22.00
C TYR A 157 2.64 -0.30 22.90
N VAL A 158 3.61 -1.19 22.60
CA VAL A 158 3.85 -2.38 23.41
C VAL A 158 4.30 -2.02 24.84
N LEU A 159 5.18 -1.02 24.98
CA LEU A 159 5.62 -0.54 26.29
C LEU A 159 4.50 0.12 27.10
N ALA A 160 3.64 0.89 26.43
CA ALA A 160 2.53 1.58 27.05
C ALA A 160 1.41 0.62 27.50
N GLY A 161 1.46 -0.66 27.10
CA GLY A 161 0.36 -1.60 27.30
C GLY A 161 -0.85 -1.32 26.39
N ASN A 162 -0.69 -0.42 25.42
CA ASN A 162 -1.75 0.03 24.52
C ASN A 162 -1.61 -0.67 23.14
N ALA A 163 -1.71 -2.00 23.16
CA ALA A 163 -1.36 -2.87 22.03
C ALA A 163 -2.53 -3.76 21.57
N ASP A 164 -3.77 -3.45 21.94
CA ASP A 164 -4.91 -4.32 21.62
C ASP A 164 -5.10 -4.48 20.11
N HIS A 165 -4.98 -3.40 19.32
CA HIS A 165 -5.03 -3.45 17.86
C HIS A 165 -4.02 -4.41 17.24
N TYR A 166 -2.84 -4.59 17.84
CA TYR A 166 -1.87 -5.59 17.42
C TYR A 166 -2.28 -7.01 17.83
N ASN A 167 -2.85 -7.17 19.02
CA ASN A 167 -3.28 -8.47 19.54
C ASN A 167 -4.32 -9.12 18.65
N GLY A 168 -5.26 -8.33 18.13
CA GLY A 168 -6.28 -8.83 17.21
C GLY A 168 -5.72 -9.32 15.88
N VAL A 169 -4.73 -8.62 15.31
CA VAL A 169 -4.06 -9.06 14.08
C VAL A 169 -3.25 -10.34 14.31
N ILE A 170 -2.48 -10.41 15.40
CA ILE A 170 -1.74 -11.62 15.79
C ILE A 170 -2.71 -12.80 15.91
N THR A 171 -3.81 -12.62 16.64
CA THR A 171 -4.81 -13.66 16.85
C THR A 171 -5.46 -14.11 15.53
N ALA A 172 -5.81 -13.17 14.65
CA ALA A 172 -6.43 -13.49 13.36
C ALA A 172 -5.50 -14.29 12.43
N LEU A 173 -4.20 -13.97 12.42
CA LEU A 173 -3.19 -14.71 11.66
C LEU A 173 -2.97 -16.12 12.25
N GLU A 174 -2.85 -16.23 13.57
CA GLU A 174 -2.69 -17.52 14.25
C GLU A 174 -3.90 -18.43 14.06
N ALA A 175 -5.12 -17.87 14.14
CA ALA A 175 -6.36 -18.61 13.91
C ALA A 175 -6.46 -19.19 12.48
N ARG A 176 -5.73 -18.60 11.53
CA ARG A 176 -5.61 -19.09 10.15
C ARG A 176 -4.44 -20.05 9.93
N GLY A 177 -3.79 -20.49 11.01
CA GLY A 177 -2.71 -21.48 11.00
C GLY A 177 -1.34 -20.94 10.58
N LEU A 178 -1.16 -19.62 10.58
CA LEU A 178 0.12 -18.98 10.28
C LEU A 178 0.97 -18.88 11.56
N ARG A 179 2.27 -19.16 11.44
CA ARG A 179 3.23 -18.83 12.50
C ARG A 179 3.51 -17.33 12.44
N VAL A 180 3.37 -16.62 13.54
CA VAL A 180 3.57 -15.16 13.57
C VAL A 180 4.82 -14.83 14.39
N ILE A 181 5.66 -13.93 13.87
CA ILE A 181 6.82 -13.37 14.57
C ILE A 181 6.63 -11.86 14.72
N PRO A 182 5.97 -11.39 15.80
CA PRO A 182 5.77 -9.96 16.04
C PRO A 182 7.04 -9.36 16.64
N ALA A 183 7.77 -8.62 15.82
CA ALA A 183 9.04 -8.01 16.14
C ALA A 183 8.95 -6.49 16.24
N PHE A 184 9.84 -5.89 17.03
CA PHE A 184 9.98 -4.45 17.16
C PHE A 184 11.44 -4.05 17.32
N ALA A 185 11.73 -2.81 16.95
CA ALA A 185 12.97 -2.12 17.27
C ALA A 185 12.68 -0.77 17.94
N THR A 186 13.71 -0.17 18.54
CA THR A 186 13.61 1.19 19.08
C THR A 186 13.69 2.21 17.95
N GLY A 187 12.79 3.20 17.96
CA GLY A 187 12.75 4.25 16.95
C GLY A 187 11.92 3.86 15.73
N LEU A 188 12.26 4.45 14.58
CA LEU A 188 11.51 4.36 13.33
C LEU A 188 12.26 3.61 12.23
N ASP A 189 13.37 2.95 12.55
CA ASP A 189 14.10 2.08 11.64
C ASP A 189 13.79 0.62 12.00
N GLN A 190 13.13 -0.10 11.09
CA GLN A 190 12.71 -1.48 11.31
C GLN A 190 13.74 -2.52 10.88
N ARG A 191 14.83 -2.13 10.20
CA ARG A 191 15.88 -3.05 9.75
C ARG A 191 16.49 -3.87 10.88
N PRO A 192 16.77 -3.32 12.08
CA PRO A 192 17.32 -4.12 13.18
C PRO A 192 16.40 -5.26 13.62
N ALA A 193 15.08 -5.09 13.53
CA ALA A 193 14.12 -6.15 13.84
C ALA A 193 14.09 -7.21 12.73
N ILE A 194 14.15 -6.78 11.46
CA ILE A 194 14.23 -7.67 10.30
C ILE A 194 15.48 -8.54 10.36
N ASP A 195 16.65 -7.92 10.52
CA ASP A 195 17.95 -8.61 10.56
C ASP A 195 18.04 -9.60 11.74
N ALA A 196 17.43 -9.26 12.88
CA ALA A 196 17.48 -10.08 14.08
C ALA A 196 16.55 -11.31 14.03
N PHE A 197 15.39 -11.21 13.39
CA PHE A 197 14.31 -12.19 13.60
C PHE A 197 13.72 -12.82 12.33
N PHE A 198 13.99 -12.27 11.15
CA PHE A 198 13.41 -12.74 9.90
C PHE A 198 14.42 -13.45 8.98
N TYR A 199 15.60 -13.79 9.52
CA TYR A 199 16.58 -14.63 8.86
C TYR A 199 16.93 -15.85 9.71
N GLU A 200 17.13 -16.99 9.05
CA GLU A 200 17.66 -18.22 9.64
C GLU A 200 18.74 -18.78 8.71
N GLY A 201 19.96 -18.99 9.21
CA GLY A 201 21.08 -19.44 8.38
C GLY A 201 21.43 -18.51 7.22
N GLY A 202 21.17 -17.20 7.36
CA GLY A 202 21.42 -16.20 6.32
C GLY A 202 20.37 -16.15 5.20
N ARG A 203 19.27 -16.92 5.32
CA ARG A 203 18.15 -16.90 4.37
C ARG A 203 16.89 -16.36 5.04
N PRO A 204 15.98 -15.69 4.30
CA PRO A 204 14.70 -15.28 4.85
C PRO A 204 13.95 -16.46 5.48
N SER A 205 13.47 -16.29 6.72
CA SER A 205 12.74 -17.31 7.49
C SER A 205 11.23 -17.07 7.55
N ILE A 206 10.75 -16.08 6.80
CA ILE A 206 9.32 -15.71 6.70
C ILE A 206 8.85 -15.81 5.25
N ASP A 207 7.54 -15.96 5.08
CA ASP A 207 6.86 -16.04 3.79
C ASP A 207 6.20 -14.70 3.38
N ALA A 208 5.91 -13.82 4.34
CA ALA A 208 5.39 -12.46 4.13
C ALA A 208 5.79 -11.52 5.27
N LEU A 209 5.97 -10.23 4.95
CA LEU A 209 6.25 -9.17 5.91
C LEU A 209 5.06 -8.21 5.97
N VAL A 210 4.54 -7.97 7.18
CA VAL A 210 3.46 -7.00 7.40
C VAL A 210 3.92 -5.96 8.42
N SER A 211 4.01 -4.71 8.00
CA SER A 211 4.22 -3.58 8.90
C SER A 211 2.89 -3.11 9.47
N LEU A 212 2.77 -3.11 10.80
CA LEU A 212 1.66 -2.53 11.55
C LEU A 212 2.03 -1.17 12.16
N THR A 213 3.16 -0.59 11.76
CA THR A 213 3.71 0.63 12.38
C THR A 213 2.96 1.89 11.97
N GLY A 214 2.29 1.88 10.82
CA GLY A 214 1.66 3.08 10.24
C GLY A 214 2.64 4.09 9.65
N PHE A 215 3.90 3.71 9.44
CA PHE A 215 4.93 4.55 8.81
C PHE A 215 5.74 3.77 7.79
N SER A 216 6.66 4.48 7.13
CA SER A 216 7.72 3.88 6.33
C SER A 216 8.52 2.84 7.12
N LEU A 217 9.11 1.89 6.40
CA LEU A 217 10.01 0.89 6.95
C LEU A 217 11.28 1.49 7.56
N VAL A 218 11.82 2.54 6.94
CA VAL A 218 13.04 3.23 7.38
C VAL A 218 12.75 4.72 7.46
N GLY A 219 12.33 5.15 8.65
CA GLY A 219 12.07 6.55 8.95
C GLY A 219 10.64 6.85 9.40
N GLY A 220 10.36 8.14 9.60
CA GLY A 220 9.09 8.67 10.09
C GLY A 220 8.49 9.74 9.20
N PRO A 221 7.46 10.45 9.68
CA PRO A 221 6.77 11.48 8.90
C PRO A 221 7.68 12.61 8.38
N ALA A 222 8.77 12.89 9.09
CA ALA A 222 9.69 13.98 8.78
C ALA A 222 10.95 13.52 8.03
N TYR A 223 11.15 12.21 7.84
CA TYR A 223 12.32 11.64 7.17
C TYR A 223 12.01 10.22 6.73
N ASN A 224 12.09 9.94 5.43
CA ASN A 224 11.94 8.61 4.84
C ASN A 224 13.20 8.30 4.01
N ASP A 225 13.74 7.10 4.18
CA ASP A 225 14.82 6.55 3.36
C ASP A 225 14.28 5.37 2.54
N ALA A 226 13.51 5.68 1.50
CA ALA A 226 12.93 4.69 0.61
C ALA A 226 13.99 3.78 -0.04
N LYS A 227 15.21 4.28 -0.28
CA LYS A 227 16.26 3.47 -0.90
C LYS A 227 16.78 2.40 0.07
N ALA A 228 17.02 2.77 1.33
CA ALA A 228 17.37 1.78 2.35
C ALA A 228 16.24 0.77 2.60
N ALA A 229 14.98 1.19 2.49
CA ALA A 229 13.83 0.31 2.56
C ALA A 229 13.79 -0.67 1.38
N GLU A 230 13.96 -0.19 0.15
CA GLU A 230 14.06 -1.00 -1.06
C GLU A 230 15.17 -2.05 -0.92
N ASP A 231 16.37 -1.67 -0.50
CA ASP A 231 17.53 -2.56 -0.40
C ASP A 231 17.30 -3.71 0.59
N ILE A 232 16.71 -3.43 1.77
CA ILE A 232 16.40 -4.50 2.75
C ILE A 232 15.23 -5.37 2.30
N LEU A 233 14.21 -4.79 1.66
CA LEU A 233 13.04 -5.52 1.17
C LEU A 233 13.41 -6.43 -0.01
N ALA A 234 14.27 -5.96 -0.93
CA ALA A 234 14.80 -6.75 -2.03
C ALA A 234 15.66 -7.92 -1.54
N LYS A 235 16.42 -7.72 -0.45
CA LYS A 235 17.19 -8.80 0.19
C LYS A 235 16.28 -9.84 0.87
N LEU A 236 15.18 -9.40 1.48
CA LEU A 236 14.22 -10.27 2.13
C LEU A 236 13.35 -11.04 1.12
N ASP A 237 13.04 -10.42 -0.02
CA ASP A 237 12.32 -10.98 -1.18
C ASP A 237 11.00 -11.68 -0.82
N VAL A 238 10.18 -11.03 0.01
CA VAL A 238 8.83 -11.51 0.40
C VAL A 238 7.79 -10.43 0.13
N PRO A 239 6.49 -10.77 -0.04
CA PRO A 239 5.43 -9.78 -0.10
C PRO A 239 5.46 -8.85 1.11
N TYR A 240 5.51 -7.54 0.85
CA TYR A 240 5.51 -6.50 1.87
C TYR A 240 4.20 -5.71 1.86
N LEU A 241 3.53 -5.74 3.02
CA LEU A 241 2.30 -5.01 3.27
C LEU A 241 2.55 -3.96 4.35
N ALA A 242 2.18 -2.72 4.07
CA ALA A 242 2.13 -1.67 5.09
C ALA A 242 0.67 -1.35 5.36
N VAL A 243 0.23 -1.69 6.56
CA VAL A 243 -1.14 -1.45 7.02
C VAL A 243 -1.11 -0.65 8.30
N HIS A 244 -2.16 0.11 8.57
CA HIS A 244 -2.09 1.16 9.57
C HIS A 244 -3.34 1.16 10.44
N PRO A 245 -3.21 1.52 11.73
CA PRO A 245 -4.37 1.89 12.51
C PRO A 245 -4.81 3.33 12.13
N VAL A 246 -6.02 3.73 12.54
CA VAL A 246 -6.38 5.15 12.58
C VAL A 246 -5.92 5.78 13.89
N GLU A 247 -5.32 6.97 13.80
CA GLU A 247 -4.65 7.66 14.92
C GLU A 247 -5.20 9.06 15.14
N PHE A 248 -5.54 9.78 14.06
CA PHE A 248 -6.02 11.15 14.12
C PHE A 248 -7.55 11.24 14.09
N GLN A 249 -8.20 10.10 13.91
CA GLN A 249 -9.64 9.92 14.02
C GLN A 249 -9.95 8.62 14.77
N THR A 250 -11.20 8.50 15.23
CA THR A 250 -11.69 7.26 15.84
C THR A 250 -12.23 6.29 14.78
N LEU A 251 -12.35 5.02 15.14
CA LEU A 251 -12.88 3.97 14.25
C LEU A 251 -14.33 4.22 13.79
N ASP A 252 -15.16 4.87 14.61
CA ASP A 252 -16.51 5.29 14.22
C ASP A 252 -16.49 6.47 13.24
N GLN A 253 -15.58 7.44 13.42
CA GLN A 253 -15.36 8.54 12.47
C GLN A 253 -14.89 8.02 11.11
N TRP A 254 -13.89 7.13 11.10
CA TRP A 254 -13.44 6.47 9.88
C TRP A 254 -14.57 5.67 9.24
N GLY A 255 -15.33 4.92 10.04
CA GLY A 255 -16.46 4.12 9.59
C GLY A 255 -17.53 4.95 8.89
N GLY A 256 -17.95 6.06 9.52
CA GLY A 256 -18.97 6.98 8.99
C GLY A 256 -18.49 7.90 7.86
N SER A 257 -17.18 8.02 7.64
CA SER A 257 -16.60 8.90 6.62
C SER A 257 -16.77 8.36 5.20
N GLN A 258 -17.35 9.14 4.29
CA GLN A 258 -17.37 8.80 2.86
C GLN A 258 -15.97 8.88 2.22
N ARG A 259 -15.07 9.70 2.77
CA ARG A 259 -13.68 9.80 2.32
C ARG A 259 -12.85 8.58 2.77
N GLY A 260 -13.16 8.05 3.95
CA GLY A 260 -12.29 7.14 4.68
C GLY A 260 -11.26 7.91 5.48
N LEU A 261 -9.97 7.80 5.12
CA LEU A 261 -8.87 8.42 5.87
C LEU A 261 -8.88 9.95 5.81
N LEU A 262 -8.38 10.58 6.87
CA LEU A 262 -8.07 12.00 6.87
C LEU A 262 -6.88 12.27 5.93
N PRO A 263 -6.77 13.46 5.30
CA PRO A 263 -5.66 13.78 4.40
C PRO A 263 -4.28 13.55 5.03
N VAL A 264 -4.13 13.91 6.31
CA VAL A 264 -2.88 13.70 7.06
C VAL A 264 -2.53 12.22 7.21
N GLU A 265 -3.53 11.36 7.48
CA GLU A 265 -3.34 9.91 7.59
C GLU A 265 -3.02 9.29 6.24
N SER A 266 -3.74 9.68 5.19
CA SER A 266 -3.48 9.20 3.82
C SER A 266 -2.05 9.52 3.37
N THR A 267 -1.55 10.73 3.63
CA THR A 267 -0.18 11.09 3.28
C THR A 267 0.85 10.28 4.08
N ILE A 268 0.71 10.24 5.41
CA ILE A 268 1.75 9.66 6.28
C ILE A 268 1.73 8.13 6.23
N MET A 269 0.55 7.52 6.21
CA MET A 269 0.36 6.08 6.43
C MET A 269 0.12 5.29 5.14
N VAL A 270 -0.14 5.96 4.02
CA VAL A 270 -0.37 5.31 2.72
C VAL A 270 0.66 5.79 1.69
N ALA A 271 0.70 7.10 1.41
CA ALA A 271 1.55 7.62 0.34
C ALA A 271 3.06 7.45 0.60
N ILE A 272 3.53 7.68 1.83
CA ILE A 272 4.95 7.49 2.16
C ILE A 272 5.34 6.00 2.09
N PRO A 273 4.62 5.05 2.71
CA PRO A 273 4.92 3.62 2.55
C PRO A 273 4.83 3.10 1.11
N GLU A 274 4.00 3.70 0.25
CA GLU A 274 3.97 3.36 -1.18
C GLU A 274 5.32 3.59 -1.87
N LEU A 275 6.13 4.56 -1.41
CA LEU A 275 7.49 4.82 -1.90
C LEU A 275 8.48 3.71 -1.51
N ASP A 276 8.24 3.01 -0.40
CA ASP A 276 9.03 1.85 0.02
C ASP A 276 8.69 0.59 -0.80
N GLY A 277 7.71 0.67 -1.71
CA GLY A 277 7.18 -0.49 -2.44
C GLY A 277 6.07 -1.24 -1.70
N ALA A 278 5.47 -0.65 -0.65
CA ALA A 278 4.39 -1.29 0.09
C ALA A 278 3.14 -1.52 -0.77
N THR A 279 2.44 -2.60 -0.45
CA THR A 279 1.16 -3.00 -1.06
C THR A 279 0.09 -3.23 0.02
N GLY A 280 -1.17 -3.43 -0.40
CA GLY A 280 -2.23 -3.91 0.50
C GLY A 280 -2.65 -2.96 1.61
N SER A 281 -2.44 -1.65 1.46
CA SER A 281 -2.80 -0.63 2.45
C SER A 281 -4.24 -0.77 2.92
N MET A 282 -4.44 -0.92 4.23
CA MET A 282 -5.78 -1.00 4.84
C MET A 282 -5.73 -0.62 6.32
N VAL A 283 -6.90 -0.25 6.84
CA VAL A 283 -7.11 -0.07 8.29
C VAL A 283 -7.30 -1.42 8.95
N PHE A 284 -6.61 -1.70 10.06
CA PHE A 284 -6.82 -2.92 10.87
C PHE A 284 -7.36 -2.66 12.28
N GLY A 285 -7.31 -1.40 12.73
CA GLY A 285 -7.68 -1.00 14.09
C GLY A 285 -7.48 0.49 14.28
N GLY A 286 -7.51 0.95 15.52
CA GLY A 286 -7.30 2.36 15.84
C GLY A 286 -8.02 2.79 17.09
N ARG A 287 -8.10 4.10 17.30
CA ARG A 287 -8.68 4.67 18.53
C ARG A 287 -10.20 4.48 18.57
N GLY A 288 -10.72 4.07 19.72
CA GLY A 288 -12.15 4.02 19.98
C GLY A 288 -12.72 5.39 20.37
N SER A 289 -14.03 5.58 20.18
CA SER A 289 -14.75 6.75 20.71
C SER A 289 -15.19 6.50 22.16
N ALA A 290 -15.06 7.52 23.01
CA ALA A 290 -15.60 7.50 24.38
C ALA A 290 -17.14 7.62 24.43
N GLN A 291 -17.79 7.82 23.28
CA GLN A 291 -19.25 7.83 23.14
C GLN A 291 -19.81 6.42 22.83
N HIS A 292 -18.96 5.40 22.76
CA HIS A 292 -19.35 3.99 22.51
C HIS A 292 -20.21 3.79 21.25
N ILE A 293 -19.91 4.57 20.21
CA ILE A 293 -20.60 4.52 18.92
C ILE A 293 -20.21 3.23 18.20
N ALA A 294 -21.19 2.53 17.64
CA ALA A 294 -20.95 1.36 16.83
C ALA A 294 -20.26 1.74 15.51
N CYS A 295 -19.15 1.08 15.19
CA CYS A 295 -18.41 1.35 13.95
C CYS A 295 -19.22 0.88 12.74
N THR A 296 -19.59 1.83 11.87
CA THR A 296 -20.31 1.56 10.60
C THR A 296 -19.41 1.09 9.47
N GLY A 297 -18.09 1.08 9.68
CA GLY A 297 -17.09 0.60 8.71
C GLY A 297 -16.78 -0.89 8.81
N CYS A 298 -17.35 -1.61 9.77
CA CYS A 298 -17.14 -3.04 9.95
C CYS A 298 -18.48 -3.79 9.96
N ALA A 299 -18.48 -5.04 9.50
CA ALA A 299 -19.71 -5.85 9.45
C ALA A 299 -20.24 -6.23 10.85
N HIS A 300 -19.39 -6.18 11.88
CA HIS A 300 -19.76 -6.52 13.26
C HIS A 300 -20.37 -5.37 14.06
N ALA A 301 -20.36 -4.15 13.52
CA ALA A 301 -20.81 -2.95 14.24
C ALA A 301 -20.17 -2.82 15.65
N CYS A 302 -18.86 -3.10 15.75
CA CYS A 302 -18.13 -3.12 17.01
C CYS A 302 -18.29 -1.80 17.78
N LYS A 303 -18.46 -1.89 19.10
CA LYS A 303 -18.40 -0.76 20.03
C LYS A 303 -17.14 -0.89 20.85
N PHE A 304 -16.46 0.24 21.09
CA PHE A 304 -15.20 0.28 21.81
C PHE A 304 -15.41 0.92 23.18
N GLU A 305 -14.84 0.31 24.21
CA GLU A 305 -14.92 0.81 25.58
C GLU A 305 -13.76 1.77 25.83
N ASN A 306 -13.99 3.08 25.64
CA ASN A 306 -13.02 4.12 25.95
C ASN A 306 -13.56 5.09 27.00
N ILE A 307 -12.66 5.55 27.87
CA ILE A 307 -12.93 6.64 28.81
C ILE A 307 -12.65 7.98 28.11
N SER A 308 -13.39 9.03 28.45
CA SER A 308 -13.12 10.37 27.90
C SER A 308 -11.66 10.80 28.17
N GLY A 309 -10.95 11.22 27.12
CA GLY A 309 -9.53 11.58 27.18
C GLY A 309 -8.55 10.39 27.15
N SER A 310 -9.04 9.15 27.09
CA SER A 310 -8.19 7.98 26.77
C SER A 310 -7.89 7.92 25.27
N HIS A 311 -6.73 7.36 24.94
CA HIS A 311 -6.27 7.15 23.57
C HIS A 311 -5.99 5.66 23.34
N ASP A 312 -6.83 4.81 23.92
CA ASP A 312 -6.65 3.36 23.82
C ASP A 312 -6.96 2.91 22.39
N MET A 313 -6.06 2.06 21.89
CA MET A 313 -6.11 1.44 20.58
C MET A 313 -6.95 0.18 20.68
N HIS A 314 -7.76 -0.06 19.66
CA HIS A 314 -8.66 -1.21 19.59
C HIS A 314 -8.52 -1.93 18.26
N THR A 315 -8.72 -3.24 18.28
CA THR A 315 -8.83 -4.03 17.06
C THR A 315 -10.16 -3.80 16.36
N CYS A 316 -10.13 -3.56 15.04
CA CYS A 316 -11.31 -3.79 14.21
C CYS A 316 -11.32 -5.25 13.73
N ILE A 317 -12.07 -6.12 14.41
CA ILE A 317 -12.01 -7.59 14.24
C ILE A 317 -12.18 -8.00 12.77
N GLU A 318 -13.16 -7.42 12.09
CA GLU A 318 -13.46 -7.75 10.70
C GLU A 318 -12.32 -7.35 9.75
N ARG A 319 -11.67 -6.22 10.01
CA ARG A 319 -10.50 -5.78 9.23
C ARG A 319 -9.25 -6.62 9.52
N ALA A 320 -9.04 -7.01 10.78
CA ALA A 320 -7.97 -7.92 11.16
C ALA A 320 -8.13 -9.30 10.49
N ASP A 321 -9.36 -9.82 10.40
CA ASP A 321 -9.63 -11.07 9.68
C ASP A 321 -9.41 -10.93 8.17
N THR A 322 -9.85 -9.82 7.56
CA THR A 322 -9.60 -9.54 6.13
C THR A 322 -8.09 -9.45 5.83
N LEU A 323 -7.32 -8.77 6.68
CA LEU A 323 -5.87 -8.70 6.58
C LEU A 323 -5.26 -10.11 6.66
N ALA A 324 -5.66 -10.90 7.65
CA ALA A 324 -5.16 -12.26 7.83
C ALA A 324 -5.54 -13.18 6.66
N ALA A 325 -6.69 -12.96 6.01
CA ALA A 325 -7.08 -13.66 4.77
C ALA A 325 -6.13 -13.34 3.61
N ARG A 326 -5.90 -12.05 3.35
CA ARG A 326 -5.00 -11.56 2.28
C ARG A 326 -3.58 -12.07 2.48
N VAL A 327 -3.05 -11.93 3.69
CA VAL A 327 -1.71 -12.42 4.05
C VAL A 327 -1.64 -13.95 3.87
N GLY A 328 -2.68 -14.68 4.30
CA GLY A 328 -2.78 -16.12 4.09
C GLY A 328 -2.69 -16.50 2.61
N LYS A 329 -3.43 -15.84 1.72
CA LYS A 329 -3.37 -16.09 0.28
C LYS A 329 -2.01 -15.77 -0.34
N LEU A 330 -1.33 -14.73 0.12
CA LEU A 330 0.03 -14.40 -0.32
C LEU A 330 1.04 -15.47 0.10
N VAL A 331 0.94 -15.96 1.34
CA VAL A 331 1.76 -17.05 1.86
C VAL A 331 1.49 -18.34 1.08
N ASP A 332 0.22 -18.69 0.86
CA ASP A 332 -0.18 -19.87 0.08
C ASP A 332 0.36 -19.77 -1.36
N LEU A 333 0.25 -18.59 -2.00
CA LEU A 333 0.78 -18.35 -3.35
C LEU A 333 2.30 -18.53 -3.39
N ARG A 334 3.04 -17.97 -2.42
CA ARG A 334 4.50 -18.08 -2.36
C ARG A 334 4.96 -19.54 -2.23
N ARG A 335 4.30 -20.32 -1.37
CA ARG A 335 4.68 -21.71 -1.06
C ARG A 335 4.16 -22.72 -2.07
N SER A 336 3.12 -22.39 -2.84
CA SER A 336 2.57 -23.27 -3.88
C SER A 336 3.56 -23.53 -5.02
N GLN A 337 3.52 -24.73 -5.58
CA GLN A 337 4.27 -25.06 -6.79
C GLN A 337 3.67 -24.34 -8.00
N ARG A 338 4.52 -23.83 -8.91
CA ARG A 338 4.07 -23.08 -10.09
C ARG A 338 3.08 -23.86 -10.96
N ALA A 339 3.27 -25.18 -11.08
CA ALA A 339 2.38 -26.06 -11.85
C ALA A 339 0.94 -26.09 -11.30
N ASP A 340 0.76 -25.94 -9.99
CA ASP A 340 -0.54 -26.00 -9.31
C ASP A 340 -1.25 -24.64 -9.22
N ARG A 341 -0.54 -23.54 -9.53
CA ARG A 341 -1.07 -22.18 -9.41
C ARG A 341 -2.13 -21.93 -10.47
N LYS A 342 -3.32 -21.54 -10.00
CA LYS A 342 -4.40 -21.01 -10.84
C LYS A 342 -4.31 -19.49 -10.92
N VAL A 343 -4.22 -18.95 -12.13
CA VAL A 343 -4.13 -17.51 -12.37
C VAL A 343 -5.31 -17.06 -13.22
N ALA A 344 -6.02 -16.04 -12.75
CA ALA A 344 -7.05 -15.38 -13.54
C ALA A 344 -6.46 -14.14 -14.21
N ALA A 345 -6.31 -14.15 -15.53
CA ALA A 345 -6.01 -12.96 -16.33
C ALA A 345 -7.32 -12.25 -16.69
N VAL A 346 -7.47 -10.99 -16.32
CA VAL A 346 -8.69 -10.21 -16.57
C VAL A 346 -8.38 -9.14 -17.62
N VAL A 347 -9.12 -9.17 -18.73
CA VAL A 347 -9.07 -8.15 -19.78
C VAL A 347 -10.33 -7.28 -19.74
N PHE A 348 -10.20 -6.02 -20.16
CA PHE A 348 -11.29 -5.07 -20.10
C PHE A 348 -12.00 -4.91 -21.43
N ASN A 349 -13.28 -4.55 -21.34
CA ASN A 349 -14.09 -4.20 -22.50
C ASN A 349 -14.43 -2.70 -22.45
N PHE A 350 -13.44 -1.85 -22.75
CA PHE A 350 -13.53 -0.40 -22.60
C PHE A 350 -13.02 0.37 -23.84
N PRO A 351 -13.74 1.40 -24.33
CA PRO A 351 -15.05 1.87 -23.87
C PRO A 351 -16.18 0.87 -24.18
N PRO A 352 -17.18 0.72 -23.28
CA PRO A 352 -18.28 -0.22 -23.50
C PRO A 352 -19.03 0.13 -24.79
N ASN A 353 -19.31 -0.88 -25.62
CA ASN A 353 -20.05 -0.76 -26.89
C ASN A 353 -19.41 0.12 -27.99
N ALA A 354 -18.22 0.69 -27.77
CA ALA A 354 -17.52 1.55 -28.73
C ALA A 354 -16.05 1.15 -28.99
N GLY A 355 -15.43 0.37 -28.09
CA GLY A 355 -14.07 -0.16 -28.26
C GLY A 355 -14.04 -1.67 -28.56
N ALA A 356 -12.89 -2.16 -29.04
CA ALA A 356 -12.64 -3.60 -29.15
C ALA A 356 -12.33 -4.19 -27.76
N THR A 357 -12.88 -5.36 -27.43
CA THR A 357 -12.51 -6.04 -26.18
C THR A 357 -11.00 -6.28 -26.11
N GLY A 358 -10.38 -5.98 -24.97
CA GLY A 358 -8.92 -6.08 -24.82
C GLY A 358 -8.19 -4.88 -25.40
N THR A 359 -8.75 -3.67 -25.36
CA THR A 359 -7.99 -2.44 -25.58
C THR A 359 -7.56 -1.83 -24.26
N ALA A 360 -6.29 -1.41 -24.18
CA ALA A 360 -5.80 -0.58 -23.08
C ALA A 360 -4.86 0.50 -23.63
N ALA A 361 -4.73 1.61 -22.90
CA ALA A 361 -3.89 2.72 -23.32
C ALA A 361 -2.47 2.21 -23.63
N PHE A 362 -2.08 2.36 -24.90
CA PHE A 362 -0.73 2.07 -25.37
C PHE A 362 -0.24 0.64 -25.12
N LEU A 363 -1.17 -0.34 -25.07
CA LEU A 363 -0.85 -1.75 -24.84
C LEU A 363 -1.55 -2.63 -25.87
N SER A 364 -0.76 -3.44 -26.57
CA SER A 364 -1.26 -4.53 -27.41
C SER A 364 -1.63 -5.71 -26.52
N VAL A 365 -2.88 -5.73 -26.01
CA VAL A 365 -3.28 -6.62 -24.91
C VAL A 365 -3.16 -8.09 -25.28
N PHE A 366 -3.66 -8.52 -26.44
CA PHE A 366 -3.61 -9.93 -26.83
C PHE A 366 -2.19 -10.42 -27.09
N GLU A 367 -1.36 -9.59 -27.72
CA GLU A 367 0.06 -9.88 -27.98
C GLU A 367 0.84 -9.96 -26.65
N SER A 368 0.57 -9.03 -25.73
CA SER A 368 1.18 -9.01 -24.40
C SER A 368 0.74 -10.23 -23.58
N LEU A 369 -0.56 -10.55 -23.59
CA LEU A 369 -1.12 -11.73 -22.93
C LEU A 369 -0.51 -13.01 -23.50
N PHE A 370 -0.43 -13.16 -24.83
CA PHE A 370 0.19 -14.32 -25.48
C PHE A 370 1.67 -14.48 -25.07
N ASN A 371 2.41 -13.38 -24.98
CA ASN A 371 3.79 -13.39 -24.51
C ASN A 371 3.91 -13.76 -23.02
N VAL A 372 2.99 -13.28 -22.17
CA VAL A 372 2.90 -13.70 -20.77
C VAL A 372 2.58 -15.19 -20.67
N MET A 373 1.64 -15.71 -21.45
CA MET A 373 1.28 -17.13 -21.48
C MET A 373 2.49 -18.02 -21.86
N LYS A 374 3.25 -17.64 -22.90
CA LYS A 374 4.49 -18.33 -23.27
C LYS A 374 5.54 -18.29 -22.15
N ALA A 375 5.70 -17.13 -21.50
CA ALA A 375 6.63 -17.01 -20.37
C ALA A 375 6.19 -17.88 -19.18
N MET A 376 4.90 -17.90 -18.83
CA MET A 376 4.35 -18.76 -17.79
C MET A 376 4.59 -20.24 -18.09
N GLN A 377 4.37 -20.68 -19.35
CA GLN A 377 4.65 -22.05 -19.74
C GLN A 377 6.12 -22.41 -19.53
N ARG A 378 7.05 -21.54 -19.98
CA ARG A 378 8.49 -21.72 -19.79
C ARG A 378 8.90 -21.77 -18.32
N GLU A 379 8.25 -20.99 -17.47
CA GLU A 379 8.50 -20.95 -16.01
C GLU A 379 7.88 -22.12 -15.24
N GLY A 380 7.17 -23.03 -15.92
CA GLY A 380 6.61 -24.27 -15.36
C GLY A 380 5.17 -24.18 -14.85
N TYR A 381 4.40 -23.20 -15.29
CA TYR A 381 2.95 -23.17 -15.04
C TYR A 381 2.23 -24.17 -15.94
N THR A 382 1.17 -24.79 -15.42
CA THR A 382 0.27 -25.64 -16.22
C THR A 382 -0.62 -24.74 -17.08
N ILE A 383 -0.23 -24.53 -18.34
CA ILE A 383 -0.96 -23.67 -19.28
C ILE A 383 -0.94 -24.24 -20.69
N GLU A 384 -2.07 -24.14 -21.38
CA GLU A 384 -2.21 -24.46 -22.79
C GLU A 384 -2.04 -23.17 -23.61
N VAL A 385 -0.89 -22.99 -24.23
CA VAL A 385 -0.65 -21.79 -25.05
C VAL A 385 -1.30 -21.98 -26.43
N PRO A 386 -2.14 -21.05 -26.90
CA PRO A 386 -2.71 -21.07 -28.26
C PRO A 386 -1.64 -21.11 -29.35
N ALA A 387 -2.04 -21.46 -30.58
CA ALA A 387 -1.09 -21.56 -31.69
C ALA A 387 -0.46 -20.19 -32.03
N ASN A 388 -1.25 -19.12 -31.93
CA ASN A 388 -0.83 -17.74 -32.18
C ASN A 388 -1.81 -16.77 -31.50
N VAL A 389 -1.57 -15.47 -31.68
CA VAL A 389 -2.38 -14.40 -31.07
C VAL A 389 -3.83 -14.39 -31.61
N ASP A 390 -4.03 -14.73 -32.88
CA ASP A 390 -5.35 -14.76 -33.49
C ASP A 390 -6.19 -15.93 -32.96
N ASP A 391 -5.59 -17.11 -32.76
CA ASP A 391 -6.23 -18.26 -32.09
C ASP A 391 -6.61 -17.92 -30.63
N LEU A 392 -5.72 -17.24 -29.90
CA LEU A 392 -6.03 -16.73 -28.56
C LEU A 392 -7.24 -15.79 -28.59
N ARG A 393 -7.25 -14.81 -29.50
CA ARG A 393 -8.33 -13.82 -29.63
C ARG A 393 -9.64 -14.49 -30.02
N GLU A 394 -9.62 -15.38 -31.01
CA GLU A 394 -10.79 -16.09 -31.52
C GLU A 394 -11.46 -16.95 -30.45
N ARG A 395 -10.66 -17.69 -29.65
CA ARG A 395 -11.19 -18.51 -28.54
C ARG A 395 -11.86 -17.69 -27.44
N ILE A 396 -11.35 -16.48 -27.16
CA ILE A 396 -11.88 -15.61 -26.10
C ILE A 396 -13.09 -14.81 -26.60
N ILE A 397 -13.00 -14.20 -27.78
CA ILE A 397 -13.98 -13.23 -28.29
C ILE A 397 -15.08 -13.90 -29.11
N THR A 398 -14.76 -14.91 -29.92
CA THR A 398 -15.75 -15.54 -30.79
C THR A 398 -16.27 -16.82 -30.15
N GLY A 399 -15.41 -17.83 -29.99
CA GLY A 399 -15.72 -19.11 -29.36
C GLY A 399 -17.15 -19.60 -29.60
N ASN A 400 -17.93 -19.75 -28.52
CA ASN A 400 -19.34 -20.15 -28.56
C ASN A 400 -20.34 -18.97 -28.46
N ALA A 401 -19.91 -17.72 -28.65
CA ALA A 401 -20.72 -16.52 -28.40
C ALA A 401 -22.07 -16.54 -29.12
N ALA A 402 -22.08 -16.88 -30.42
CA ALA A 402 -23.28 -16.92 -31.24
C ALA A 402 -24.33 -17.93 -30.73
N ARG A 403 -23.88 -19.04 -30.12
CA ARG A 403 -24.78 -20.06 -29.54
C ARG A 403 -25.59 -19.50 -28.37
N PHE A 404 -25.01 -18.59 -27.60
CA PHE A 404 -25.61 -18.03 -26.40
C PHE A 404 -26.13 -16.61 -26.60
N GLY A 405 -25.99 -16.03 -27.79
CA GLY A 405 -26.26 -14.61 -28.03
C GLY A 405 -25.42 -13.69 -27.14
N ALA A 406 -24.22 -14.15 -26.75
CA ALA A 406 -23.32 -13.41 -25.89
C ALA A 406 -22.35 -12.55 -26.72
N MET A 407 -21.72 -11.58 -26.07
CA MET A 407 -20.71 -10.72 -26.71
C MET A 407 -19.36 -11.42 -26.91
N ALA A 408 -19.12 -12.52 -26.19
CA ALA A 408 -17.87 -13.27 -26.20
C ALA A 408 -18.09 -14.73 -25.79
N ASN A 409 -17.03 -15.53 -25.80
CA ASN A 409 -17.09 -16.93 -25.40
C ASN A 409 -17.63 -17.07 -23.97
N VAL A 410 -18.70 -17.85 -23.81
CA VAL A 410 -19.28 -18.18 -22.50
C VAL A 410 -18.53 -19.38 -21.95
N HIS A 411 -17.64 -19.14 -21.00
CA HIS A 411 -16.87 -20.19 -20.35
C HIS A 411 -17.75 -21.03 -19.40
N THR A 412 -18.57 -20.35 -18.60
CA THR A 412 -19.49 -21.00 -17.68
C THR A 412 -20.74 -20.17 -17.43
N ARG A 413 -21.76 -20.83 -16.91
CA ARG A 413 -23.08 -20.28 -16.58
C ARG A 413 -23.35 -20.53 -15.09
N ILE A 414 -23.59 -19.46 -14.35
CA ILE A 414 -23.95 -19.51 -12.93
C ILE A 414 -25.48 -19.42 -12.86
N SER A 415 -26.15 -20.46 -12.36
CA SER A 415 -27.61 -20.41 -12.24
C SER A 415 -28.06 -19.28 -11.32
N ALA A 416 -29.24 -18.71 -11.60
CA ALA A 416 -29.84 -17.69 -10.74
C ALA A 416 -29.94 -18.18 -9.28
N ASP A 417 -30.36 -19.44 -9.07
CA ASP A 417 -30.45 -20.05 -7.75
C ASP A 417 -29.12 -20.11 -7.00
N ASP A 418 -28.02 -20.47 -7.69
CA ASP A 418 -26.69 -20.48 -7.06
C ASP A 418 -26.26 -19.06 -6.67
N HIS A 419 -26.52 -18.09 -7.55
CA HIS A 419 -26.20 -16.69 -7.28
C HIS A 419 -27.00 -16.14 -6.11
N VAL A 420 -28.32 -16.35 -6.07
CA VAL A 420 -29.19 -15.93 -4.97
C VAL A 420 -28.74 -16.53 -3.64
N ARG A 421 -28.33 -17.80 -3.65
CA ARG A 421 -27.91 -18.52 -2.44
C ARG A 421 -26.55 -18.04 -1.88
N ARG A 422 -25.60 -17.68 -2.75
CA ARG A 422 -24.20 -17.41 -2.37
C ARG A 422 -23.83 -15.94 -2.32
N GLU A 423 -24.59 -15.06 -2.97
CA GLU A 423 -24.31 -13.63 -2.99
C GLU A 423 -24.69 -12.95 -1.68
N LYS A 424 -23.68 -12.61 -0.87
CA LYS A 424 -23.87 -11.99 0.46
C LYS A 424 -24.52 -10.60 0.37
N HIS A 425 -24.27 -9.88 -0.73
CA HIS A 425 -24.73 -8.50 -0.92
C HIS A 425 -25.93 -8.41 -1.86
N LEU A 426 -26.67 -9.51 -2.04
CA LEU A 426 -27.73 -9.62 -3.05
C LEU A 426 -28.77 -8.50 -2.94
N LYS A 427 -29.19 -8.14 -1.72
CA LYS A 427 -30.17 -7.08 -1.49
C LYS A 427 -29.73 -5.72 -2.05
N GLU A 428 -28.45 -5.39 -1.91
CA GLU A 428 -27.90 -4.12 -2.42
C GLU A 428 -27.85 -4.14 -3.95
N ILE A 429 -27.52 -5.30 -4.55
CA ILE A 429 -27.49 -5.49 -6.01
C ILE A 429 -28.91 -5.44 -6.58
N GLU A 430 -29.86 -6.15 -5.99
CA GLU A 430 -31.24 -6.23 -6.48
C GLU A 430 -31.99 -4.91 -6.37
N ALA A 431 -31.68 -4.10 -5.34
CA ALA A 431 -32.24 -2.76 -5.21
C ALA A 431 -31.89 -1.87 -6.41
N GLN A 432 -30.74 -2.10 -7.04
CA GLN A 432 -30.28 -1.33 -8.20
C GLN A 432 -30.65 -1.99 -9.54
N TRP A 433 -30.52 -3.32 -9.63
CA TRP A 433 -30.56 -4.04 -10.91
C TRP A 433 -31.78 -4.95 -11.10
N GLY A 434 -32.68 -4.98 -10.11
CA GLY A 434 -33.80 -5.93 -10.07
C GLY A 434 -33.37 -7.33 -9.66
N PRO A 435 -34.27 -8.32 -9.71
CA PRO A 435 -33.98 -9.68 -9.24
C PRO A 435 -32.89 -10.37 -10.08
N ALA A 436 -32.12 -11.24 -9.43
CA ALA A 436 -31.19 -12.13 -10.13
C ALA A 436 -31.93 -13.01 -11.17
N PRO A 437 -31.30 -13.36 -12.32
CA PRO A 437 -29.90 -13.11 -12.70
C PRO A 437 -29.64 -11.71 -13.30
N GLY A 438 -30.64 -10.82 -13.33
CA GLY A 438 -30.55 -9.53 -14.01
C GLY A 438 -30.54 -9.65 -15.54
N LYS A 439 -30.34 -8.52 -16.22
CA LYS A 439 -30.37 -8.42 -17.69
C LYS A 439 -29.00 -8.47 -18.34
N GLN A 440 -27.94 -8.10 -17.62
CA GLN A 440 -26.58 -8.01 -18.15
C GLN A 440 -25.92 -9.39 -18.15
N GLN A 441 -25.36 -9.79 -19.30
CA GLN A 441 -24.66 -11.08 -19.48
C GLN A 441 -25.45 -12.26 -18.92
N SER A 442 -26.71 -12.37 -19.33
CA SER A 442 -27.66 -13.33 -18.76
C SER A 442 -28.62 -13.83 -19.85
N ASP A 443 -29.03 -15.09 -19.74
CA ASP A 443 -30.10 -15.69 -20.56
C ASP A 443 -31.46 -15.72 -19.84
N GLY A 444 -31.58 -15.01 -18.72
CA GLY A 444 -32.77 -14.99 -17.87
C GLY A 444 -32.84 -16.15 -16.87
N SER A 445 -32.04 -17.22 -17.04
CA SER A 445 -31.94 -18.34 -16.09
C SER A 445 -30.58 -18.42 -15.40
N SER A 446 -29.55 -17.86 -16.03
CA SER A 446 -28.17 -17.93 -15.60
C SER A 446 -27.38 -16.68 -15.98
N ILE A 447 -26.34 -16.41 -15.21
CA ILE A 447 -25.36 -15.36 -15.41
C ILE A 447 -24.16 -15.97 -16.15
N PHE A 448 -23.68 -15.29 -17.19
CA PHE A 448 -22.54 -15.73 -17.98
C PHE A 448 -21.22 -15.24 -17.38
N VAL A 449 -20.23 -16.12 -17.36
CA VAL A 449 -18.82 -15.77 -17.15
C VAL A 449 -18.14 -15.86 -18.51
N LEU A 450 -17.73 -14.72 -19.05
CA LEU A 450 -17.13 -14.62 -20.38
C LEU A 450 -15.61 -14.79 -20.31
N GLY A 451 -15.04 -15.55 -21.23
CA GLY A 451 -13.61 -15.84 -21.26
C GLY A 451 -13.29 -17.25 -21.75
N GLU A 452 -12.04 -17.68 -21.59
CA GLU A 452 -11.60 -19.04 -21.90
C GLU A 452 -10.56 -19.53 -20.90
N ARG A 453 -10.51 -20.85 -20.67
CA ARG A 453 -9.55 -21.50 -19.78
C ARG A 453 -8.48 -22.26 -20.58
N PHE A 454 -7.24 -22.00 -20.21
CA PHE A 454 -6.02 -22.55 -20.78
C PHE A 454 -5.25 -23.30 -19.67
N GLY A 455 -5.65 -24.53 -19.35
CA GLY A 455 -5.07 -25.28 -18.22
C GLY A 455 -5.42 -24.66 -16.86
N ASN A 456 -4.42 -24.19 -16.11
CA ASN A 456 -4.62 -23.47 -14.84
C ASN A 456 -4.69 -21.95 -15.00
N VAL A 457 -4.69 -21.44 -16.23
CA VAL A 457 -4.92 -20.00 -16.49
C VAL A 457 -6.31 -19.80 -17.06
N PHE A 458 -7.08 -18.88 -16.47
CA PHE A 458 -8.35 -18.43 -17.03
C PHE A 458 -8.19 -17.00 -17.53
N VAL A 459 -8.54 -16.74 -18.79
CA VAL A 459 -8.60 -15.40 -19.36
C VAL A 459 -10.05 -14.97 -19.40
N GLY A 460 -10.44 -14.07 -18.49
CA GLY A 460 -11.80 -13.57 -18.35
C GLY A 460 -11.97 -12.15 -18.88
N ILE A 461 -13.14 -11.87 -19.45
CA ILE A 461 -13.54 -10.51 -19.83
C ILE A 461 -14.30 -9.91 -18.65
N GLN A 462 -13.79 -8.81 -18.08
CA GLN A 462 -14.47 -8.13 -16.99
C GLN A 462 -15.87 -7.68 -17.45
N PRO A 463 -16.94 -8.03 -16.71
CA PRO A 463 -18.27 -7.56 -17.05
C PRO A 463 -18.36 -6.03 -17.03
N ALA A 464 -19.25 -5.46 -17.84
CA ALA A 464 -19.56 -4.05 -17.77
C ALA A 464 -20.20 -3.71 -16.41
N PHE A 465 -19.90 -2.53 -15.88
CA PHE A 465 -20.43 -2.05 -14.59
C PHE A 465 -21.90 -1.60 -14.67
N GLY A 466 -22.51 -1.62 -15.86
CA GLY A 466 -23.95 -1.49 -16.07
C GLY A 466 -24.44 -0.13 -16.56
N TYR A 467 -23.59 0.90 -16.56
CA TYR A 467 -23.87 2.19 -17.19
C TYR A 467 -22.85 2.46 -18.30
N GLU A 468 -23.28 3.16 -19.34
CA GLU A 468 -22.39 3.60 -20.41
C GLU A 468 -21.60 4.84 -19.98
N GLY A 469 -20.32 4.90 -20.37
CA GLY A 469 -19.44 6.05 -20.12
C GLY A 469 -18.23 5.75 -19.23
N ASP A 470 -17.66 6.81 -18.68
CA ASP A 470 -16.41 6.79 -17.92
C ASP A 470 -16.58 6.16 -16.51
N PRO A 471 -15.85 5.07 -16.18
CA PRO A 471 -15.91 4.42 -14.87
C PRO A 471 -15.49 5.35 -13.73
N MET A 472 -14.67 6.39 -13.98
CA MET A 472 -14.27 7.35 -12.94
C MET A 472 -15.47 8.07 -12.31
N ARG A 473 -16.59 8.18 -13.03
CA ARG A 473 -17.83 8.75 -12.47
C ARG A 473 -18.30 7.98 -11.24
N LEU A 474 -18.09 6.66 -11.19
CA LEU A 474 -18.46 5.80 -10.06
C LEU A 474 -17.76 6.16 -8.74
N LEU A 475 -16.62 6.86 -8.79
CA LEU A 475 -15.93 7.34 -7.59
C LEU A 475 -16.78 8.31 -6.77
N PHE A 476 -17.76 8.99 -7.41
CA PHE A 476 -18.60 10.00 -6.79
C PHE A 476 -20.06 9.58 -6.66
N GLU A 477 -20.45 8.44 -7.25
CA GLU A 477 -21.82 7.94 -7.19
C GLU A 477 -22.17 7.36 -5.83
N LYS A 478 -23.40 7.64 -5.37
CA LYS A 478 -23.95 7.15 -4.10
C LYS A 478 -25.06 6.14 -4.35
N GLY A 479 -25.10 5.08 -3.55
CA GLY A 479 -26.15 4.07 -3.64
C GLY A 479 -26.04 3.13 -4.84
N PHE A 480 -24.94 3.21 -5.59
CA PHE A 480 -24.67 2.34 -6.71
C PHE A 480 -24.11 0.98 -6.25
N ALA A 481 -24.51 -0.09 -6.93
CA ALA A 481 -24.03 -1.45 -6.71
C ALA A 481 -23.53 -2.06 -8.04
N PRO A 482 -22.58 -3.00 -8.03
CA PRO A 482 -22.20 -3.74 -9.22
C PRO A 482 -23.39 -4.53 -9.77
N THR A 483 -23.38 -4.81 -11.07
CA THR A 483 -24.37 -5.72 -11.69
C THR A 483 -24.23 -7.14 -11.13
N HIS A 484 -25.27 -7.96 -11.29
CA HIS A 484 -25.21 -9.39 -10.95
C HIS A 484 -24.02 -10.08 -11.63
N ALA A 485 -23.80 -9.82 -12.92
CA ALA A 485 -22.68 -10.36 -13.69
C ALA A 485 -21.32 -9.96 -13.09
N PHE A 486 -21.14 -8.70 -12.73
CA PHE A 486 -19.87 -8.21 -12.17
C PHE A 486 -19.56 -8.85 -10.81
N SER A 487 -20.55 -8.93 -9.92
CA SER A 487 -20.36 -9.57 -8.62
C SER A 487 -20.12 -11.08 -8.75
N ALA A 488 -20.91 -11.75 -9.59
CA ALA A 488 -20.79 -13.18 -9.85
C ALA A 488 -19.44 -13.54 -10.48
N PHE A 489 -18.93 -12.72 -11.40
CA PHE A 489 -17.62 -12.91 -12.02
C PHE A 489 -16.50 -12.98 -10.98
N TYR A 490 -16.36 -11.95 -10.13
CA TYR A 490 -15.31 -11.94 -9.11
C TYR A 490 -15.52 -13.01 -8.04
N ARG A 491 -16.76 -13.31 -7.64
CA ARG A 491 -17.06 -14.44 -6.75
C ARG A 491 -16.61 -15.77 -7.37
N TRP A 492 -16.92 -15.99 -8.64
CA TRP A 492 -16.54 -17.20 -9.36
C TRP A 492 -15.02 -17.35 -9.48
N LEU A 493 -14.29 -16.26 -9.77
CA LEU A 493 -12.82 -16.28 -9.76
C LEU A 493 -12.26 -16.74 -8.41
N ARG A 494 -12.82 -16.25 -7.31
CA ARG A 494 -12.36 -16.56 -5.94
C ARG A 494 -12.70 -17.98 -5.50
N GLU A 495 -13.92 -18.41 -5.73
CA GLU A 495 -14.51 -19.56 -5.05
C GLU A 495 -14.61 -20.79 -5.94
N ASP A 496 -14.99 -20.63 -7.21
CA ASP A 496 -15.30 -21.73 -8.11
C ASP A 496 -14.09 -22.08 -9.01
N PHE A 497 -13.51 -21.07 -9.66
CA PHE A 497 -12.21 -21.23 -10.32
C PHE A 497 -11.12 -21.47 -9.26
N GLY A 498 -11.21 -20.76 -8.14
CA GLY A 498 -10.26 -20.86 -7.03
C GLY A 498 -8.91 -20.26 -7.37
N ALA A 499 -8.91 -19.06 -7.96
CA ALA A 499 -7.66 -18.36 -8.32
C ALA A 499 -6.74 -18.20 -7.11
N ASN A 500 -5.45 -18.45 -7.33
CA ASN A 500 -4.39 -18.10 -6.38
C ASN A 500 -3.96 -16.63 -6.54
N ALA A 501 -4.12 -16.06 -7.73
CA ALA A 501 -3.89 -14.65 -8.02
C ALA A 501 -4.75 -14.20 -9.20
N VAL A 502 -5.04 -12.90 -9.25
CA VAL A 502 -5.63 -12.24 -10.41
C VAL A 502 -4.62 -11.27 -11.02
N LEU A 503 -4.51 -11.27 -12.34
CA LEU A 503 -3.68 -10.36 -13.13
C LEU A 503 -4.60 -9.54 -14.03
N HIS A 504 -4.78 -8.27 -13.72
CA HIS A 504 -5.52 -7.36 -14.57
C HIS A 504 -4.60 -6.76 -15.65
N PHE A 505 -5.07 -6.77 -16.90
CA PHE A 505 -4.33 -6.29 -18.06
C PHE A 505 -4.86 -4.94 -18.54
N GLY A 506 -4.04 -3.89 -18.41
CA GLY A 506 -4.32 -2.57 -18.95
C GLY A 506 -4.79 -1.56 -17.91
N THR A 507 -5.15 -0.37 -18.38
CA THR A 507 -5.66 0.72 -17.55
C THR A 507 -7.20 0.71 -17.51
N HIS A 508 -7.78 1.39 -16.52
CA HIS A 508 -9.23 1.62 -16.36
C HIS A 508 -10.12 0.39 -16.09
N GLY A 509 -9.66 -0.60 -15.30
CA GLY A 509 -10.56 -1.64 -14.83
C GLY A 509 -11.67 -1.04 -13.95
N ALA A 510 -12.91 -1.51 -14.08
CA ALA A 510 -14.02 -0.90 -13.33
C ALA A 510 -13.96 -1.18 -11.82
N LEU A 511 -13.24 -2.23 -11.40
CA LEU A 511 -13.17 -2.71 -10.02
C LEU A 511 -12.71 -1.63 -9.05
N GLU A 512 -11.62 -0.94 -9.35
CA GLU A 512 -11.05 0.09 -8.47
C GLU A 512 -11.94 1.34 -8.37
N PHE A 513 -12.77 1.62 -9.37
CA PHE A 513 -13.66 2.77 -9.39
C PHE A 513 -15.04 2.49 -8.76
N MET A 514 -15.36 1.21 -8.48
CA MET A 514 -16.63 0.84 -7.85
C MET A 514 -16.87 1.61 -6.53
N PRO A 515 -18.13 1.92 -6.17
CA PRO A 515 -18.44 2.81 -5.05
C PRO A 515 -17.83 2.37 -3.71
N GLY A 516 -17.35 3.35 -2.95
CA GLY A 516 -16.64 3.14 -1.69
C GLY A 516 -15.73 4.32 -1.33
N LYS A 517 -15.13 4.23 -0.13
CA LYS A 517 -14.23 5.25 0.43
C LYS A 517 -13.06 5.55 -0.51
N GLN A 518 -12.51 6.77 -0.50
CA GLN A 518 -11.36 7.13 -1.35
C GLN A 518 -10.08 6.38 -0.96
N SER A 519 -9.86 6.18 0.34
CA SER A 519 -8.74 5.41 0.90
C SER A 519 -9.13 4.78 2.23
N GLY A 520 -8.42 3.73 2.66
CA GLY A 520 -8.75 2.99 3.88
C GLY A 520 -10.10 2.27 3.74
N MET A 521 -10.20 1.32 2.81
CA MET A 521 -11.44 0.61 2.49
C MET A 521 -12.04 -0.10 3.71
N SER A 522 -13.37 -0.07 3.80
CA SER A 522 -14.18 -0.80 4.78
C SER A 522 -14.87 -2.02 4.16
N ALA A 523 -15.48 -2.85 5.00
CA ALA A 523 -16.33 -3.97 4.58
C ALA A 523 -17.56 -3.56 3.75
N THR A 524 -17.85 -2.26 3.70
CA THR A 524 -18.94 -1.66 2.93
C THR A 524 -18.51 -1.16 1.54
N CYS A 525 -17.21 -1.17 1.24
CA CYS A 525 -16.69 -0.71 -0.04
C CYS A 525 -16.71 -1.84 -1.08
N TRP A 526 -17.29 -1.59 -2.25
CA TRP A 526 -17.38 -2.60 -3.31
C TRP A 526 -16.04 -3.11 -3.82
N PRO A 527 -15.00 -2.27 -4.06
CA PRO A 527 -13.69 -2.77 -4.47
C PRO A 527 -13.13 -3.83 -3.51
N ASP A 528 -13.27 -3.61 -2.20
CA ASP A 528 -12.80 -4.50 -1.14
C ASP A 528 -13.61 -5.81 -1.09
N ARG A 529 -14.95 -5.71 -1.19
CA ARG A 529 -15.88 -6.86 -1.24
C ARG A 529 -15.63 -7.76 -2.45
N LEU A 530 -15.40 -7.15 -3.61
CA LEU A 530 -15.28 -7.83 -4.90
C LEU A 530 -13.91 -8.48 -5.08
N ILE A 531 -12.82 -7.83 -4.70
CA ILE A 531 -11.50 -8.48 -4.78
C ILE A 531 -11.28 -9.49 -3.64
N GLY A 532 -11.84 -9.20 -2.46
CA GLY A 532 -11.71 -10.03 -1.27
C GLY A 532 -10.26 -10.19 -0.84
N ASP A 533 -9.83 -11.47 -0.77
CA ASP A 533 -8.50 -11.88 -0.35
C ASP A 533 -7.55 -12.23 -1.52
N LEU A 534 -7.98 -12.07 -2.78
CA LEU A 534 -7.13 -12.38 -3.93
C LEU A 534 -5.92 -11.45 -4.01
N PRO A 535 -4.71 -12.00 -4.18
CA PRO A 535 -3.56 -11.25 -4.65
C PRO A 535 -3.89 -10.61 -6.02
N ASN A 536 -3.96 -9.28 -6.04
CA ASN A 536 -4.30 -8.50 -7.21
C ASN A 536 -3.03 -7.91 -7.84
N LEU A 537 -2.60 -8.47 -8.95
CA LEU A 537 -1.49 -7.97 -9.77
C LEU A 537 -2.07 -7.14 -10.92
N TYR A 538 -1.42 -6.04 -11.27
CA TYR A 538 -1.95 -5.13 -12.29
C TYR A 538 -0.83 -4.63 -13.20
N LEU A 539 -0.96 -4.86 -14.50
CA LEU A 539 -0.10 -4.23 -15.49
C LEU A 539 -0.60 -2.81 -15.77
N TYR A 540 0.21 -1.80 -15.46
CA TYR A 540 -0.18 -0.39 -15.57
C TYR A 540 0.84 0.42 -16.37
N ALA A 541 0.38 1.40 -17.15
CA ALA A 541 1.30 2.26 -17.91
C ALA A 541 2.16 3.11 -16.97
N SER A 542 3.46 3.20 -17.24
CA SER A 542 4.41 3.96 -16.41
C SER A 542 4.10 5.46 -16.33
N ASN A 543 3.42 6.00 -17.34
CA ASN A 543 3.03 7.41 -17.41
C ASN A 543 1.67 7.72 -16.74
N ASN A 544 0.97 6.73 -16.18
CA ASN A 544 -0.32 6.92 -15.51
C ASN A 544 -0.26 6.54 -14.01
N PRO A 545 0.58 7.22 -13.20
CA PRO A 545 0.72 6.90 -11.79
C PRO A 545 -0.51 7.28 -10.95
N SER A 546 -1.27 8.29 -11.38
CA SER A 546 -2.45 8.79 -10.65
C SER A 546 -3.54 7.72 -10.54
N GLU A 547 -3.95 7.13 -11.66
CA GLU A 547 -4.97 6.07 -11.64
C GLU A 547 -4.42 4.74 -11.12
N GLY A 548 -3.16 4.41 -11.41
CA GLY A 548 -2.51 3.25 -10.80
C GLY A 548 -2.58 3.30 -9.27
N THR A 549 -2.37 4.49 -8.69
CA THR A 549 -2.49 4.70 -7.25
C THR A 549 -3.91 4.45 -6.72
N ILE A 550 -4.95 4.73 -7.51
CA ILE A 550 -6.34 4.40 -7.16
C ILE A 550 -6.50 2.88 -7.04
N ALA A 551 -5.97 2.12 -7.99
CA ALA A 551 -5.98 0.65 -7.93
C ALA A 551 -5.22 0.10 -6.70
N LYS A 552 -4.06 0.67 -6.35
CA LYS A 552 -3.31 0.31 -5.14
C LYS A 552 -4.16 0.52 -3.88
N ARG A 553 -4.79 1.69 -3.75
CA ARG A 553 -5.46 2.14 -2.52
C ARG A 553 -6.88 1.61 -2.33
N ARG A 554 -7.57 1.26 -3.42
CA ARG A 554 -8.97 0.78 -3.39
C ARG A 554 -9.11 -0.72 -3.63
N ALA A 555 -8.25 -1.31 -4.47
CA ALA A 555 -8.34 -2.73 -4.85
C ALA A 555 -7.14 -3.57 -4.41
N ALA A 556 -6.29 -3.04 -3.52
CA ALA A 556 -5.09 -3.69 -3.00
C ALA A 556 -4.14 -4.19 -4.12
N ALA A 557 -4.08 -3.45 -5.23
CA ALA A 557 -3.29 -3.85 -6.39
C ALA A 557 -1.78 -3.73 -6.14
N THR A 558 -1.02 -4.69 -6.68
CA THR A 558 0.43 -4.61 -6.86
C THR A 558 0.68 -4.24 -8.31
N LEU A 559 1.13 -3.00 -8.54
CA LEU A 559 1.37 -2.50 -9.90
C LEU A 559 2.70 -2.99 -10.42
N ILE A 560 2.69 -3.44 -11.68
CA ILE A 560 3.86 -3.77 -12.47
C ILE A 560 3.81 -2.85 -13.68
N SER A 561 4.75 -1.92 -13.78
CA SER A 561 4.74 -0.92 -14.84
C SER A 561 5.17 -1.52 -16.18
N TYR A 562 4.54 -1.06 -17.26
CA TYR A 562 5.02 -1.24 -18.63
C TYR A 562 5.36 0.12 -19.26
N LEU A 563 6.32 0.11 -20.19
CA LEU A 563 6.71 1.29 -20.94
C LEU A 563 5.67 1.59 -22.04
N THR A 564 5.35 2.87 -22.24
CA THR A 564 4.59 3.29 -23.42
C THR A 564 5.39 3.08 -24.71
N PRO A 565 4.76 3.02 -25.89
CA PRO A 565 5.44 2.99 -27.17
C PRO A 565 6.50 4.10 -27.28
N PRO A 566 7.59 3.84 -28.03
CA PRO A 566 8.60 4.84 -28.27
C PRO A 566 7.99 6.02 -29.03
N VAL A 567 8.22 7.23 -28.54
CA VAL A 567 7.71 8.43 -29.19
C VAL A 567 8.54 8.80 -30.42
N ALA A 568 7.87 9.27 -31.46
CA ALA A 568 8.46 9.85 -32.67
C ALA A 568 7.82 11.22 -32.96
N GLN A 569 8.50 12.03 -33.78
CA GLN A 569 7.89 13.23 -34.32
C GLN A 569 6.68 12.86 -35.18
N ALA A 570 5.56 13.57 -35.01
CA ALA A 570 4.35 13.35 -35.79
C ALA A 570 4.59 13.57 -37.30
N GLY A 571 5.54 14.47 -37.63
CA GLY A 571 5.87 14.81 -39.00
C GLY A 571 4.73 15.54 -39.71
N LEU A 572 4.90 15.77 -41.00
CA LEU A 572 3.88 16.35 -41.86
C LEU A 572 3.46 15.35 -42.93
N TYR A 573 2.21 15.44 -43.36
CA TYR A 573 1.65 14.57 -44.40
C TYR A 573 0.69 15.33 -45.31
N LYS A 574 0.60 14.90 -46.57
CA LYS A 574 -0.31 15.47 -47.58
C LYS A 574 -0.12 17.00 -47.67
N GLY A 575 -1.21 17.76 -47.68
CA GLY A 575 -1.19 19.22 -47.87
C GLY A 575 -0.40 20.00 -46.82
N LEU A 576 -0.09 19.41 -45.64
CA LEU A 576 0.79 20.04 -44.66
C LEU A 576 2.24 20.14 -45.14
N VAL A 577 2.69 19.19 -45.97
CA VAL A 577 4.03 19.24 -46.59
C VAL A 577 4.07 20.39 -47.60
N ASP A 578 3.05 20.47 -48.48
CA ASP A 578 2.94 21.54 -49.47
C ASP A 578 2.86 22.92 -48.81
N LEU A 579 2.11 23.03 -47.70
CA LEU A 579 2.01 24.26 -46.94
C LEU A 579 3.36 24.68 -46.36
N LYS A 580 4.13 23.74 -45.79
CA LYS A 580 5.48 24.02 -45.28
C LYS A 580 6.40 24.52 -46.39
N ASP A 581 6.39 23.90 -47.56
CA ASP A 581 7.21 24.33 -48.70
C ASP A 581 6.84 25.76 -49.14
N MET A 582 5.55 26.12 -49.13
CA MET A 582 5.11 27.49 -49.43
C MET A 582 5.56 28.50 -48.36
N LEU A 583 5.50 28.12 -47.08
CA LEU A 583 5.97 28.95 -45.96
C LEU A 583 7.48 29.16 -46.01
N GLU A 584 8.26 28.11 -46.30
CA GLU A 584 9.71 28.20 -46.48
C GLU A 584 10.06 29.08 -47.68
N ARG A 585 9.34 28.95 -48.80
CA ARG A 585 9.50 29.83 -49.96
C ARG A 585 9.21 31.29 -49.60
N TYR A 586 8.11 31.57 -48.91
CA TYR A 586 7.75 32.93 -48.49
C TYR A 586 8.84 33.58 -47.62
N ARG A 587 9.43 32.80 -46.71
CA ARG A 587 10.53 33.25 -45.83
C ARG A 587 11.84 33.45 -46.58
N GLY A 588 12.07 32.69 -47.65
CA GLY A 588 13.27 32.75 -48.48
C GLY A 588 13.30 33.90 -49.49
N LEU A 589 12.19 34.66 -49.65
CA LEU A 589 12.13 35.79 -50.58
C LEU A 589 12.97 36.99 -50.12
N GLU A 590 13.70 37.61 -51.05
CA GLU A 590 14.49 38.83 -50.84
C GLU A 590 13.60 40.06 -50.55
N PRO A 591 14.03 41.02 -49.72
CA PRO A 591 13.23 42.19 -49.30
C PRO A 591 12.52 42.93 -50.44
N GLU A 592 13.13 42.96 -51.63
CA GLU A 592 12.61 43.64 -52.82
C GLU A 592 11.46 42.88 -53.55
N ALA A 593 11.25 41.60 -53.24
CA ALA A 593 10.24 40.75 -53.88
C ALA A 593 8.83 40.88 -53.27
N GLN A 594 8.37 42.10 -53.01
CA GLN A 594 7.10 42.36 -52.32
C GLN A 594 5.88 41.81 -53.08
N ALA A 595 5.86 41.93 -54.42
CA ALA A 595 4.75 41.42 -55.22
C ALA A 595 4.60 39.90 -55.12
N GLU A 596 5.71 39.15 -55.11
CA GLU A 596 5.69 37.70 -54.95
C GLU A 596 5.29 37.29 -53.52
N ARG A 597 5.70 38.06 -52.50
CA ARG A 597 5.20 37.85 -51.12
C ARG A 597 3.69 38.03 -51.05
N ASP A 598 3.16 39.11 -51.61
CA ASP A 598 1.72 39.38 -51.55
C ASP A 598 0.93 38.25 -52.23
N GLU A 599 1.37 37.76 -53.39
CA GLU A 599 0.77 36.60 -54.09
C GLU A 599 0.89 35.30 -53.29
N LEU A 600 2.08 34.98 -52.75
CA LEU A 600 2.28 33.80 -51.90
C LEU A 600 1.44 33.87 -50.63
N SER A 601 1.23 35.04 -50.04
CA SER A 601 0.41 35.18 -48.83
C SER A 601 -1.04 34.74 -49.08
N VAL A 602 -1.59 35.05 -50.26
CA VAL A 602 -2.94 34.64 -50.66
C VAL A 602 -2.99 33.12 -50.90
N MET A 603 -1.98 32.56 -51.56
CA MET A 603 -1.88 31.11 -51.77
C MET A 603 -1.74 30.33 -50.45
N ILE A 604 -0.87 30.82 -49.53
CA ILE A 604 -0.69 30.26 -48.20
C ILE A 604 -1.99 30.34 -47.41
N GLN A 605 -2.72 31.46 -47.46
CA GLN A 605 -4.02 31.59 -46.80
C GLN A 605 -5.05 30.59 -47.34
N ALA A 606 -5.14 30.42 -48.66
CA ALA A 606 -6.04 29.47 -49.29
C ALA A 606 -5.70 28.02 -48.87
N GLN A 607 -4.42 27.64 -48.95
CA GLN A 607 -3.95 26.31 -48.55
C GLN A 607 -4.16 26.04 -47.06
N ALA A 608 -3.88 27.03 -46.22
CA ALA A 608 -4.13 26.94 -44.78
C ALA A 608 -5.63 26.80 -44.48
N ALA A 609 -6.50 27.44 -45.26
CA ALA A 609 -7.94 27.31 -45.12
C ALA A 609 -8.45 25.91 -45.54
N GLU A 610 -7.88 25.30 -46.58
CA GLU A 610 -8.19 23.90 -46.93
C GLU A 610 -7.78 22.90 -45.84
N LEU A 611 -6.80 23.26 -45.01
CA LEU A 611 -6.31 22.46 -43.89
C LEU A 611 -6.94 22.85 -42.54
N ASP A 612 -7.97 23.71 -42.55
CA ASP A 612 -8.64 24.24 -41.36
C ASP A 612 -7.70 24.99 -40.38
N LEU A 613 -6.55 25.48 -40.86
CA LEU A 613 -5.57 26.26 -40.09
C LEU A 613 -5.79 27.77 -40.20
N ALA A 614 -6.58 28.23 -41.16
CA ALA A 614 -6.94 29.63 -41.33
C ALA A 614 -8.35 29.80 -41.93
N VAL A 615 -8.88 31.01 -41.90
CA VAL A 615 -10.09 31.38 -42.65
C VAL A 615 -9.70 31.86 -44.05
N ALA A 616 -10.46 31.44 -45.07
CA ALA A 616 -10.22 31.85 -46.46
C ALA A 616 -10.50 33.36 -46.68
N ASP A 617 -11.51 33.91 -45.99
CA ASP A 617 -11.93 35.30 -46.10
C ASP A 617 -12.12 35.97 -44.73
N PRO A 618 -11.81 37.27 -44.58
CA PRO A 618 -11.19 38.15 -45.59
C PRO A 618 -9.69 37.84 -45.79
N LEU A 619 -9.13 38.28 -46.93
CA LEU A 619 -7.68 38.21 -47.16
C LEU A 619 -6.89 38.95 -46.06
N TRP A 620 -5.75 38.39 -45.66
CA TRP A 620 -4.96 38.92 -44.54
C TRP A 620 -4.42 40.34 -44.74
N GLY A 621 -4.19 40.78 -45.98
CA GLY A 621 -3.74 42.13 -46.30
C GLY A 621 -2.47 42.52 -45.53
N THR A 622 -2.53 43.61 -44.75
CA THR A 622 -1.40 44.13 -43.96
C THR A 622 -0.96 43.20 -42.82
N ASP A 623 -1.82 42.26 -42.40
CA ASP A 623 -1.50 41.31 -41.32
C ASP A 623 -0.82 40.04 -41.85
N SER A 624 -0.64 39.90 -43.18
CA SER A 624 -0.13 38.70 -43.84
C SER A 624 1.18 38.19 -43.24
N GLU A 625 2.17 39.06 -43.01
CA GLU A 625 3.46 38.68 -42.44
C GLU A 625 3.33 38.06 -41.04
N ALA A 626 2.54 38.69 -40.17
CA ALA A 626 2.29 38.18 -38.82
C ALA A 626 1.50 36.86 -38.84
N ARG A 627 0.55 36.72 -39.78
CA ARG A 627 -0.26 35.50 -39.96
C ARG A 627 0.57 34.34 -40.51
N VAL A 628 1.43 34.59 -41.48
CA VAL A 628 2.36 33.61 -42.06
C VAL A 628 3.39 33.15 -41.02
N ALA A 629 3.95 34.08 -40.24
CA ALA A 629 4.88 33.74 -39.16
C ALA A 629 4.20 32.83 -38.12
N LYS A 630 2.98 33.19 -37.68
CA LYS A 630 2.20 32.34 -36.77
C LYS A 630 1.92 30.96 -37.37
N LEU A 631 1.48 30.91 -38.63
CA LEU A 631 1.17 29.65 -39.30
C LEU A 631 2.39 28.75 -39.45
N ASN A 632 3.57 29.33 -39.67
CA ASN A 632 4.83 28.60 -39.64
C ASN A 632 5.09 27.96 -38.28
N ASP A 633 4.88 28.71 -37.19
CA ASP A 633 5.03 28.16 -35.84
C ASP A 633 4.02 27.05 -35.55
N ASP A 634 2.76 27.23 -35.97
CA ASP A 634 1.69 26.22 -35.83
C ASP A 634 2.04 24.94 -36.62
N VAL A 635 2.59 25.05 -37.84
CA VAL A 635 3.04 23.89 -38.65
C VAL A 635 4.25 23.20 -38.04
N LEU A 636 5.23 23.95 -37.53
CA LEU A 636 6.40 23.37 -36.83
C LEU A 636 6.00 22.70 -35.52
N GLU A 637 5.01 23.24 -34.80
CA GLU A 637 4.44 22.59 -33.62
C GLU A 637 3.86 21.22 -33.99
N VAL A 638 3.06 21.13 -35.05
CA VAL A 638 2.54 19.84 -35.54
C VAL A 638 3.68 18.90 -35.92
N GLU A 639 4.65 19.35 -36.71
CA GLU A 639 5.76 18.52 -37.19
C GLU A 639 6.58 17.92 -36.05
N TYR A 640 6.94 18.75 -35.06
CA TYR A 640 7.82 18.36 -33.96
C TYR A 640 7.11 17.78 -32.74
N THR A 641 5.77 17.77 -32.73
CA THR A 641 5.00 17.12 -31.66
C THR A 641 5.40 15.65 -31.54
N LEU A 642 5.78 15.23 -30.35
CA LEU A 642 6.15 13.85 -30.07
C LEU A 642 4.91 13.03 -29.75
N ILE A 643 4.63 12.03 -30.56
CA ILE A 643 3.52 11.09 -30.39
C ILE A 643 4.06 9.64 -30.30
N PRO A 644 3.41 8.77 -29.50
CA PRO A 644 3.77 7.36 -29.35
C PRO A 644 3.46 6.48 -30.56
#